data_AF-A0A0Q8XQR8-F1
#
_entry.id   AF-A0A0Q8XQR8-F1
#
_cell.length_a   1.000
_cell.length_b   1.000
_cell.length_c   1.000
_cell.angle_alpha   90.00
_cell.angle_beta   90.00
_cell.angle_gamma   90.00
#
_symmetry.space_group_name_H-M   'P 1'
#
loop_
_entity.id
_entity.type
_entity.pdbx_description
1 polymer ?
#
loop_
_entity_poly.entity_id
_entity_poly.type
_entity_poly.pdbx_seq_one_letter_code
_entity_poly.pdbx_strand_id
1 'polypeptide(L)'
;MDAVTRKLAAAPDTIAGVTPGIMLLREQLRDGTMRELGAFTLGSRAIALCAGHDAIWVIVRRKGRGGLAMRAAFLPAGYRDARLVRKDAGEAARIEVESGLGVHRIAIALHEGAIPVLRVTTSIEPSAPLLTSFVPRDLYPLDVQDDPLGARGTVEAAQRGLNTGAIYFRLDEPEFGSVLYFQNLTALNPYFQETGTKPDGAVGGVWPEIGYLLPTPPQQGTPPVDPLPAGREILLSDALLAFHDEVDGDERDMARRYLALMGTILRHIDAPDTEFHDWVDRAERSLKDLAGSPKATIRHYGHRYVHPYTAAEYPDSMVQLSVLAAIRDYEAWSGAKTPIGAELAAGLGKFYDPRLGTIRRYLPNVGKDKDKNAVDSWYLYHPLTMLGRLALEGDRQTRRLFEKSVDFGIRAAHHFNYKWPIQYDIRDFRVITEARDDQGLGQTDVGGIYAYVMLQAFELTDDKRYLDEARTAIDAAEGMRFELNYQANLTAWGAAACMRLWRITDHEKYLRQSYVYLASFFHNTVMWESEIGHARHYHNFLGVTALHDAPYMAMYECFDSFAAFERYLKDSGPDLDPAVRLLLSEYCRHALDRAWFYYPDALPEEAVSPEQREKNGHVDRKLSFPVEDLYVDGQQAGQVGQEIYGAGAAFVFASRCFHSVRDAPFRMFCDHFLLASERPSERALSFQLGGGEGREASLSLIRIGRAKLPSFTVTTADGDRIRPRHSTADRIEYRVPADSRITLAW
;
A
#
# COMPACT_ATOMS: atom_id res chain seq x y z
N MET A 1 16.75 17.80 7.87
CA MET A 1 16.03 17.72 6.58
C MET A 1 14.59 18.23 6.74
N ASP A 2 14.37 19.25 7.60
CA ASP A 2 13.07 19.49 8.27
C ASP A 2 12.38 20.80 7.88
N ALA A 3 12.59 21.28 6.65
CA ALA A 3 11.98 22.53 6.19
C ALA A 3 11.05 22.38 4.99
N VAL A 4 11.04 21.22 4.32
CA VAL A 4 10.33 21.04 3.04
C VAL A 4 8.86 20.64 3.25
N THR A 5 8.52 19.99 4.36
CA THR A 5 7.14 19.52 4.61
C THR A 5 6.21 20.61 5.20
N ARG A 6 6.76 21.71 5.73
CA ARG A 6 5.97 22.79 6.39
C ARG A 6 5.21 23.73 5.43
N LYS A 7 5.23 23.51 4.11
CA LYS A 7 4.79 24.52 3.13
C LYS A 7 3.75 24.07 2.10
N LEU A 8 2.95 23.04 2.40
CA LEU A 8 1.90 22.58 1.47
C LEU A 8 0.52 23.23 1.68
N ALA A 9 0.36 24.10 2.68
CA ALA A 9 -0.75 25.04 2.76
C ALA A 9 -0.19 26.45 2.92
N ALA A 10 0.17 27.09 1.80
CA ALA A 10 0.46 28.51 1.85
C ALA A 10 -0.83 29.25 2.24
N ALA A 11 -0.77 30.03 3.32
CA ALA A 11 -1.76 31.05 3.61
C ALA A 11 -1.94 31.92 2.34
N PRO A 12 -3.18 32.35 2.02
CA PRO A 12 -3.51 32.99 0.74
C PRO A 12 -2.78 34.32 0.43
N ASP A 13 -1.94 34.83 1.34
CA ASP A 13 -1.31 36.15 1.23
C ASP A 13 0.24 36.16 1.13
N THR A 14 0.92 35.01 1.11
CA THR A 14 2.37 35.01 0.79
C THR A 14 2.60 34.79 -0.70
N ILE A 15 3.17 35.79 -1.39
CA ILE A 15 3.60 35.67 -2.78
C ILE A 15 4.53 34.46 -2.90
N ALA A 16 4.05 33.38 -3.53
CA ALA A 16 4.87 32.23 -3.83
C ALA A 16 6.02 32.69 -4.73
N GLY A 17 7.25 32.32 -4.37
CA GLY A 17 8.42 32.67 -5.17
C GLY A 17 8.29 32.09 -6.58
N VAL A 18 8.51 32.91 -7.60
CA VAL A 18 8.41 32.49 -9.01
C VAL A 18 9.77 32.01 -9.50
N THR A 19 9.83 30.85 -10.13
CA THR A 19 11.05 30.31 -10.72
C THR A 19 11.27 30.83 -12.15
N PRO A 20 12.50 30.81 -12.68
CA PRO A 20 12.76 31.13 -14.09
C PRO A 20 11.93 30.29 -15.06
N GLY A 21 11.69 29.01 -14.73
CA GLY A 21 10.87 28.10 -15.55
C GLY A 21 9.43 28.57 -15.71
N ILE A 22 8.81 29.07 -14.64
CA ILE A 22 7.45 29.64 -14.69
C ILE A 22 7.43 30.89 -15.58
N MET A 23 8.41 31.78 -15.44
CA MET A 23 8.47 33.02 -16.21
C MET A 23 8.66 32.76 -17.70
N LEU A 24 9.54 31.83 -18.07
CA LEU A 24 9.80 31.45 -19.45
C LEU A 24 8.57 30.80 -20.11
N LEU A 25 7.91 29.87 -19.40
CA LEU A 25 6.66 29.27 -19.88
C LEU A 25 5.57 30.33 -20.13
N ARG A 26 5.39 31.23 -19.15
CA ARG A 26 4.40 32.31 -19.23
C ARG A 26 4.65 33.23 -20.42
N GLU A 27 5.90 33.63 -20.64
CA GLU A 27 6.29 34.47 -21.79
C GLU A 27 6.00 33.75 -23.12
N GLN A 28 6.39 32.47 -23.24
CA GLN A 28 6.16 31.68 -24.45
C GLN A 28 4.68 31.48 -24.77
N LEU A 29 3.85 31.24 -23.77
CA LEU A 29 2.39 31.09 -23.93
C LEU A 29 1.73 32.43 -24.30
N ARG A 30 2.06 33.51 -23.59
CA ARG A 30 1.48 34.84 -23.82
C ARG A 30 1.83 35.38 -25.21
N ASP A 31 3.09 35.24 -25.61
CA ASP A 31 3.59 35.81 -26.86
C ASP A 31 3.32 34.88 -28.06
N GLY A 32 2.80 33.67 -27.81
CA GLY A 32 2.46 32.70 -28.86
C GLY A 32 3.67 32.23 -29.67
N THR A 33 4.84 32.18 -29.04
CA THR A 33 6.13 31.91 -29.74
C THR A 33 6.40 30.42 -29.92
N MET A 34 5.63 29.55 -29.28
CA MET A 34 5.77 28.10 -29.44
C MET A 34 5.28 27.64 -30.82
N ARG A 35 6.04 26.75 -31.45
CA ARG A 35 5.63 26.10 -32.70
C ARG A 35 4.77 24.87 -32.38
N GLU A 36 3.54 24.84 -32.87
CA GLU A 36 2.69 23.65 -32.78
C GLU A 36 3.25 22.52 -33.66
N LEU A 37 3.41 21.34 -33.07
CA LEU A 37 3.83 20.11 -33.72
C LEU A 37 2.65 19.21 -34.07
N GLY A 38 1.59 19.23 -33.25
CA GLY A 38 0.37 18.44 -33.47
C GLY A 38 -0.70 18.71 -32.41
N ALA A 39 -1.93 18.31 -32.70
CA ALA A 39 -3.08 18.53 -31.82
C ALA A 39 -4.01 17.31 -31.77
N PHE A 40 -4.62 17.09 -30.60
CA PHE A 40 -5.49 15.95 -30.30
C PHE A 40 -6.62 16.36 -29.37
N THR A 41 -7.56 15.44 -29.15
CA THR A 41 -8.63 15.57 -28.16
C THR A 41 -8.63 14.37 -27.24
N LEU A 42 -8.95 14.58 -25.96
CA LEU A 42 -9.13 13.53 -24.97
C LEU A 42 -10.32 13.89 -24.06
N GLY A 43 -11.47 13.25 -24.31
CA GLY A 43 -12.73 13.66 -23.71
C GLY A 43 -13.05 15.13 -24.06
N SER A 44 -13.34 15.96 -23.04
CA SER A 44 -13.60 17.39 -23.23
C SER A 44 -12.34 18.26 -23.33
N ARG A 45 -11.14 17.66 -23.43
CA ARG A 45 -9.85 18.37 -23.37
C ARG A 45 -9.21 18.42 -24.74
N ALA A 46 -8.72 19.59 -25.11
CA ALA A 46 -7.86 19.80 -26.28
C ALA A 46 -6.40 19.64 -25.85
N ILE A 47 -5.61 18.91 -26.62
CA ILE A 47 -4.19 18.67 -26.36
C ILE A 47 -3.39 19.25 -27.52
N ALA A 48 -2.40 20.08 -27.24
CA ALA A 48 -1.45 20.60 -28.21
C ALA A 48 -0.03 20.17 -27.84
N LEU A 49 0.71 19.66 -28.81
CA LEU A 49 2.14 19.37 -28.72
C LEU A 49 2.89 20.57 -29.26
N CYS A 50 3.70 21.22 -28.44
CA CYS A 50 4.33 22.49 -28.75
C CYS A 50 5.84 22.42 -28.55
N ALA A 51 6.60 22.94 -29.52
CA ALA A 51 8.03 23.13 -29.39
C ALA A 51 8.31 24.58 -28.96
N GLY A 52 8.78 24.75 -27.72
CA GLY A 52 9.24 26.04 -27.19
C GLY A 52 10.68 26.33 -27.55
N HIS A 53 11.31 27.30 -26.87
CA HIS A 53 12.73 27.60 -27.02
C HIS A 53 13.62 26.56 -26.33
N ASP A 54 13.26 26.17 -25.10
CA ASP A 54 14.05 25.36 -24.18
C ASP A 54 13.35 24.07 -23.74
N ALA A 55 12.21 23.75 -24.35
CA ALA A 55 11.41 22.59 -23.98
C ALA A 55 10.45 22.13 -25.09
N ILE A 56 10.06 20.86 -25.01
CA ILE A 56 8.84 20.36 -25.65
C ILE A 56 7.72 20.32 -24.61
N TRP A 57 6.57 20.85 -24.97
CA TRP A 57 5.41 21.03 -24.11
C TRP A 57 4.21 20.22 -24.61
N VAL A 58 3.46 19.66 -23.68
CA VAL A 58 2.13 19.10 -23.89
C VAL A 58 1.14 19.99 -23.16
N ILE A 59 0.38 20.78 -23.91
CA ILE A 59 -0.58 21.73 -23.36
C ILE A 59 -1.98 21.12 -23.43
N VAL A 60 -2.59 20.91 -22.27
CA VAL A 60 -3.93 20.35 -22.12
C VAL A 60 -4.88 21.47 -21.71
N ARG A 61 -5.93 21.73 -22.49
CA ARG A 61 -6.92 22.78 -22.22
C ARG A 61 -8.32 22.23 -22.12
N ARG A 62 -9.11 22.75 -21.19
CA ARG A 62 -10.56 22.55 -21.14
C ARG A 62 -11.22 23.89 -21.45
N LYS A 63 -12.09 23.92 -22.46
CA LYS A 63 -12.63 25.18 -23.00
C LYS A 63 -13.25 26.06 -21.91
N GLY A 64 -12.70 27.26 -21.72
CA GLY A 64 -13.16 28.24 -20.71
C GLY A 64 -12.89 27.84 -19.26
N ARG A 65 -12.13 26.76 -19.02
CA ARG A 65 -11.88 26.17 -17.71
C ARG A 65 -10.37 26.00 -17.43
N GLY A 66 -9.52 26.75 -18.12
CA GLY A 66 -8.05 26.69 -18.00
C GLY A 66 -7.43 25.40 -18.53
N GLY A 67 -6.27 25.04 -17.98
CA GLY A 67 -5.48 23.95 -18.51
C GLY A 67 -4.29 23.53 -17.65
N LEU A 68 -3.45 22.69 -18.24
CA LEU A 68 -2.16 22.26 -17.72
C LEU A 68 -1.11 22.37 -18.84
N ALA A 69 0.09 22.81 -18.52
CA ALA A 69 1.28 22.66 -19.36
C ALA A 69 2.18 21.61 -18.73
N MET A 70 2.43 20.52 -19.45
CA MET A 70 3.42 19.52 -19.06
C MET A 70 4.69 19.68 -19.91
N ARG A 71 5.85 19.79 -19.27
CA ARG A 71 7.15 19.78 -19.94
C ARG A 71 7.53 18.33 -20.25
N ALA A 72 7.36 17.90 -21.50
CA ALA A 72 7.73 16.56 -21.92
C ALA A 72 9.25 16.37 -22.02
N ALA A 73 9.99 17.39 -22.43
CA ALA A 73 11.46 17.36 -22.45
C ALA A 73 12.03 18.73 -22.10
N PHE A 74 13.10 18.75 -21.29
CA PHE A 74 13.85 19.96 -20.97
C PHE A 74 15.15 20.02 -21.79
N LEU A 75 15.34 21.13 -22.50
CA LEU A 75 16.39 21.32 -23.49
C LEU A 75 17.07 22.68 -23.21
N PRO A 76 17.84 22.80 -22.10
CA PRO A 76 18.35 24.09 -21.62
C PRO A 76 19.27 24.80 -22.63
N ALA A 77 19.92 24.05 -23.53
CA ALA A 77 20.77 24.57 -24.59
C ALA A 77 20.01 24.75 -25.94
N GLY A 78 18.69 24.62 -25.93
CA GLY A 78 17.86 24.53 -27.13
C GLY A 78 18.03 23.21 -27.90
N TYR A 79 17.48 23.18 -29.10
CA TYR A 79 17.54 22.03 -30.01
C TYR A 79 17.75 22.50 -31.46
N ARG A 80 18.22 21.59 -32.31
CA ARG A 80 18.42 21.81 -33.76
C ARG A 80 17.13 21.58 -34.54
N ASP A 81 16.44 20.48 -34.25
CA ASP A 81 15.18 20.12 -34.90
C ASP A 81 14.25 19.40 -33.92
N ALA A 82 12.94 19.56 -34.11
CA ALA A 82 11.88 18.86 -33.41
C ALA A 82 10.77 18.55 -34.41
N ARG A 83 10.45 17.27 -34.61
CA ARG A 83 9.50 16.83 -35.63
C ARG A 83 8.66 15.66 -35.17
N LEU A 84 7.44 15.58 -35.67
CA LEU A 84 6.66 14.36 -35.58
C LEU A 84 7.31 13.28 -36.43
N VAL A 85 7.46 12.09 -35.85
CA VAL A 85 7.96 10.90 -36.53
C VAL A 85 6.88 9.82 -36.54
N ARG A 86 7.18 8.70 -37.19
CA ARG A 86 6.27 7.56 -37.21
C ARG A 86 6.02 7.08 -35.77
N LYS A 87 4.75 7.07 -35.38
CA LYS A 87 4.29 6.55 -34.10
C LYS A 87 4.32 5.03 -34.07
N ASP A 88 4.53 4.47 -32.89
CA ASP A 88 4.41 3.04 -32.62
C ASP A 88 2.95 2.63 -32.35
N ALA A 89 2.71 1.33 -32.18
CA ALA A 89 1.40 0.80 -31.82
C ALA A 89 0.97 1.35 -30.44
N GLY A 90 -0.29 1.78 -30.32
CA GLY A 90 -0.82 2.36 -29.09
C GLY A 90 -0.55 3.86 -28.90
N GLU A 91 0.33 4.46 -29.71
CA GLU A 91 0.64 5.89 -29.61
C GLU A 91 -0.33 6.75 -30.44
N ALA A 92 -0.66 7.92 -29.92
CA ALA A 92 -1.30 9.01 -30.68
C ALA A 92 -0.26 9.82 -31.47
N ALA A 93 0.92 10.05 -30.89
CA ALA A 93 2.00 10.79 -31.53
C ALA A 93 3.37 10.36 -31.01
N ARG A 94 4.40 10.63 -31.82
CA ARG A 94 5.79 10.51 -31.43
C ARG A 94 6.58 11.70 -31.96
N ILE A 95 7.36 12.34 -31.10
CA ILE A 95 8.23 13.46 -31.43
C ILE A 95 9.68 13.01 -31.28
N GLU A 96 10.50 13.33 -32.27
CA GLU A 96 11.96 13.22 -32.17
C GLU A 96 12.55 14.63 -32.09
N VAL A 97 13.48 14.83 -31.14
CA VAL A 97 14.15 16.12 -30.93
C VAL A 97 15.66 15.93 -30.96
N GLU A 98 16.32 16.59 -31.89
CA GLU A 98 17.77 16.56 -32.02
C GLU A 98 18.40 17.75 -31.28
N SER A 99 19.23 17.49 -30.27
CA SER A 99 19.86 18.52 -29.43
C SER A 99 21.37 18.34 -29.32
N GLY A 100 22.03 19.24 -28.58
CA GLY A 100 23.44 19.05 -28.18
C GLY A 100 23.65 17.92 -27.17
N LEU A 101 22.60 17.51 -26.45
CA LEU A 101 22.67 16.43 -25.45
C LEU A 101 22.55 15.04 -26.11
N GLY A 102 21.92 14.97 -27.27
CA GLY A 102 21.52 13.72 -27.93
C GLY A 102 20.16 13.84 -28.58
N VAL A 103 19.58 12.68 -28.88
CA VAL A 103 18.24 12.56 -29.48
C VAL A 103 17.23 12.24 -28.38
N HIS A 104 16.22 13.07 -28.21
CA HIS A 104 15.09 12.77 -27.34
C HIS A 104 13.95 12.18 -28.15
N ARG A 105 13.28 11.16 -27.60
CA ARG A 105 12.06 10.61 -28.19
C ARG A 105 10.93 10.73 -27.19
N ILE A 106 9.85 11.38 -27.61
CA ILE A 106 8.68 11.66 -26.77
C ILE A 106 7.50 10.93 -27.40
N ALA A 107 6.93 9.97 -26.69
CA ALA A 107 5.74 9.24 -27.09
C ALA A 107 4.52 9.75 -26.32
N ILE A 108 3.40 9.90 -27.04
CA ILE A 108 2.12 10.34 -26.49
C ILE A 108 1.10 9.22 -26.71
N ALA A 109 0.48 8.74 -25.65
CA ALA A 109 -0.64 7.81 -25.72
C ALA A 109 -1.88 8.41 -25.05
N LEU A 110 -3.03 8.16 -25.66
CA LEU A 110 -4.34 8.65 -25.21
C LEU A 110 -5.22 7.44 -24.90
N HIS A 111 -5.68 7.35 -23.65
CA HIS A 111 -6.59 6.31 -23.21
C HIS A 111 -7.95 6.94 -22.93
N GLU A 112 -8.90 6.69 -23.83
CA GLU A 112 -10.28 7.09 -23.63
C GLU A 112 -10.99 6.14 -22.66
N GLY A 113 -11.94 6.68 -21.89
CA GLY A 113 -12.70 5.94 -20.90
C GLY A 113 -13.52 6.89 -20.04
N ALA A 114 -14.20 6.34 -19.03
CA ALA A 114 -14.91 7.16 -18.04
C ALA A 114 -13.97 8.13 -17.31
N ILE A 115 -12.75 7.69 -17.05
CA ILE A 115 -11.64 8.49 -16.57
C ILE A 115 -10.58 8.51 -17.69
N PRO A 116 -10.47 9.59 -18.47
CA PRO A 116 -9.46 9.67 -19.52
C PRO A 116 -8.06 9.78 -18.95
N VAL A 117 -7.08 9.13 -19.60
CA VAL A 117 -5.66 9.18 -19.23
C VAL A 117 -4.80 9.63 -20.41
N LEU A 118 -3.94 10.61 -20.17
CA LEU A 118 -2.86 11.02 -21.06
C LEU A 118 -1.55 10.42 -20.54
N ARG A 119 -0.83 9.66 -21.36
CA ARG A 119 0.52 9.16 -21.04
C ARG A 119 1.56 9.85 -21.92
N VAL A 120 2.62 10.34 -21.30
CA VAL A 120 3.75 11.04 -21.93
C VAL A 120 5.04 10.37 -21.49
N THR A 121 5.74 9.77 -22.43
CA THR A 121 6.97 9.01 -22.18
C THR A 121 8.12 9.69 -22.90
N THR A 122 9.23 9.96 -22.20
CA THR A 122 10.40 10.67 -22.74
C THR A 122 11.66 9.87 -22.48
N SER A 123 12.35 9.50 -23.57
CA SER A 123 13.69 8.91 -23.54
C SER A 123 14.73 9.87 -24.12
N ILE A 124 16.00 9.62 -23.77
CA ILE A 124 17.16 10.25 -24.39
C ILE A 124 18.15 9.19 -24.84
N GLU A 125 18.72 9.36 -26.03
CA GLU A 125 19.92 8.67 -26.49
C GLU A 125 21.07 9.69 -26.48
N PRO A 126 21.93 9.70 -25.43
CA PRO A 126 22.96 10.72 -25.29
C PRO A 126 24.00 10.64 -26.41
N SER A 127 24.42 11.77 -26.97
CA SER A 127 25.48 11.80 -27.99
C SER A 127 26.89 11.63 -27.41
N ALA A 128 27.03 11.83 -26.10
CA ALA A 128 28.26 11.64 -25.32
C ALA A 128 27.85 11.19 -23.92
N PRO A 129 28.77 10.65 -23.10
CA PRO A 129 28.47 10.33 -21.71
C PRO A 129 27.93 11.58 -20.99
N LEU A 130 26.69 11.49 -20.51
CA LEU A 130 25.93 12.65 -20.04
C LEU A 130 25.74 12.61 -18.52
N LEU A 131 26.39 13.53 -17.80
CA LEU A 131 26.05 13.80 -16.41
C LEU A 131 24.74 14.57 -16.35
N THR A 132 23.77 14.05 -15.61
CA THR A 132 22.46 14.70 -15.48
C THR A 132 22.58 15.92 -14.57
N SER A 133 22.13 17.06 -15.08
CA SER A 133 22.01 18.31 -14.34
C SER A 133 20.56 18.52 -13.91
N PHE A 134 20.33 19.58 -13.13
CA PHE A 134 19.00 19.96 -12.65
C PHE A 134 17.99 20.06 -13.81
N VAL A 135 16.90 19.30 -13.71
CA VAL A 135 15.73 19.39 -14.59
C VAL A 135 14.56 19.92 -13.74
N PRO A 136 13.94 21.06 -14.09
CA PRO A 136 12.81 21.61 -13.35
C PRO A 136 11.57 20.70 -13.39
N ARG A 137 10.67 20.88 -12.42
CA ARG A 137 9.44 20.09 -12.34
C ARG A 137 8.58 20.28 -13.58
N ASP A 138 7.87 19.24 -13.98
CA ASP A 138 7.33 19.15 -15.33
C ASP A 138 5.85 19.50 -15.48
N LEU A 139 5.13 19.94 -14.43
CA LEU A 139 3.70 20.23 -14.54
C LEU A 139 3.33 21.61 -13.99
N TYR A 140 2.63 22.39 -14.83
CA TYR A 140 2.20 23.75 -14.52
C TYR A 140 0.69 23.89 -14.77
N PRO A 141 -0.11 24.15 -13.74
CA PRO A 141 -1.51 24.52 -13.90
C PRO A 141 -1.63 25.88 -14.58
N LEU A 142 -2.67 26.06 -15.41
CA LEU A 142 -2.88 27.26 -16.22
C LEU A 142 -4.28 27.84 -16.01
N ASP A 143 -4.38 29.16 -15.98
CA ASP A 143 -5.67 29.84 -15.98
C ASP A 143 -6.34 29.86 -17.36
N VAL A 144 -7.46 30.57 -17.51
CA VAL A 144 -8.20 30.66 -18.79
C VAL A 144 -7.46 31.42 -19.89
N GLN A 145 -6.38 32.14 -19.56
CA GLN A 145 -5.51 32.89 -20.46
C GLN A 145 -4.16 32.19 -20.67
N ASP A 146 -4.04 30.93 -20.23
CA ASP A 146 -2.79 30.17 -20.22
C ASP A 146 -1.69 30.79 -19.33
N ASP A 147 -2.05 31.56 -18.30
CA ASP A 147 -1.10 32.11 -17.32
C ASP A 147 -0.95 31.15 -16.12
N PRO A 148 0.24 30.58 -15.87
CA PRO A 148 0.46 29.73 -14.70
C PRO A 148 0.36 30.47 -13.37
N LEU A 149 0.54 31.80 -13.36
CA LEU A 149 0.42 32.61 -12.15
C LEU A 149 -1.04 32.99 -11.82
N GLY A 150 -1.96 32.86 -12.79
CA GLY A 150 -3.38 33.13 -12.60
C GLY A 150 -4.16 31.93 -12.04
N ALA A 151 -3.59 30.74 -12.12
CA ALA A 151 -4.21 29.49 -11.70
C ALA A 151 -4.22 29.36 -10.17
N ARG A 152 -5.35 28.94 -9.60
CA ARG A 152 -5.46 28.59 -8.17
C ARG A 152 -6.01 27.19 -8.01
N GLY A 153 -5.48 26.48 -7.02
CA GLY A 153 -5.86 25.11 -6.74
C GLY A 153 -5.22 24.59 -5.48
N THR A 154 -5.52 23.33 -5.17
CA THR A 154 -5.05 22.65 -3.96
C THR A 154 -4.37 21.33 -4.33
N VAL A 155 -3.15 21.12 -3.81
CA VAL A 155 -2.50 19.80 -3.81
C VAL A 155 -3.02 19.03 -2.60
N GLU A 156 -3.78 17.98 -2.86
CA GLU A 156 -4.45 17.19 -1.81
C GLU A 156 -3.55 16.06 -1.29
N ALA A 157 -2.71 15.50 -2.17
CA ALA A 157 -1.72 14.49 -1.83
C ALA A 157 -0.51 14.59 -2.78
N ALA A 158 0.70 14.35 -2.27
CA ALA A 158 1.94 14.27 -3.02
C ALA A 158 2.82 13.12 -2.50
N GLN A 159 3.84 12.69 -3.24
CA GLN A 159 4.70 11.59 -2.83
C GLN A 159 5.30 11.82 -1.43
N ARG A 160 5.21 10.81 -0.56
CA ARG A 160 5.90 10.75 0.74
C ARG A 160 7.07 9.79 0.62
N GLY A 161 8.29 10.27 0.84
CA GLY A 161 9.47 9.42 0.77
C GLY A 161 9.59 8.71 -0.59
N LEU A 162 9.75 7.38 -0.54
CA LEU A 162 9.83 6.48 -1.69
C LEU A 162 8.49 5.82 -2.06
N ASN A 163 7.38 6.29 -1.49
CA ASN A 163 6.04 5.83 -1.88
C ASN A 163 5.75 6.15 -3.34
N THR A 164 4.55 5.79 -3.79
CA THR A 164 4.06 6.06 -5.15
C THR A 164 4.37 7.49 -5.60
N GLY A 165 5.07 7.62 -6.72
CA GLY A 165 5.39 8.91 -7.34
C GLY A 165 4.16 9.56 -7.95
N ALA A 166 3.29 10.14 -7.13
CA ALA A 166 2.04 10.74 -7.59
C ALA A 166 1.70 12.06 -6.88
N ILE A 167 0.91 12.88 -7.57
CA ILE A 167 0.27 14.08 -7.01
C ILE A 167 -1.20 14.04 -7.37
N TYR A 168 -2.06 14.16 -6.37
CA TYR A 168 -3.48 14.40 -6.55
C TYR A 168 -3.78 15.86 -6.22
N PHE A 169 -4.33 16.60 -7.18
CA PHE A 169 -4.63 18.01 -7.03
C PHE A 169 -5.94 18.40 -7.72
N ARG A 170 -6.49 19.54 -7.32
CA ARG A 170 -7.68 20.15 -7.90
C ARG A 170 -7.36 21.56 -8.38
N LEU A 171 -7.84 21.91 -9.56
CA LEU A 171 -7.78 23.28 -10.07
C LEU A 171 -9.12 23.96 -9.79
N ASP A 172 -9.12 24.89 -8.84
CA ASP A 172 -10.33 25.55 -8.35
C ASP A 172 -10.68 26.76 -9.22
N GLU A 173 -9.69 27.59 -9.54
CA GLU A 173 -9.86 28.76 -10.42
C GLU A 173 -8.83 28.72 -11.54
N PRO A 174 -9.24 28.48 -12.80
CA PRO A 174 -10.58 28.06 -13.24
C PRO A 174 -10.89 26.58 -12.93
N GLU A 175 -12.18 26.22 -12.88
CA GLU A 175 -12.65 24.85 -12.59
C GLU A 175 -12.30 23.81 -13.69
N PHE A 176 -11.02 23.49 -13.86
CA PHE A 176 -10.56 22.50 -14.84
C PHE A 176 -11.01 21.08 -14.44
N GLY A 177 -10.95 20.78 -13.14
CA GLY A 177 -11.23 19.46 -12.58
C GLY A 177 -10.21 19.00 -11.54
N SER A 178 -10.28 17.73 -11.18
CA SER A 178 -9.29 17.04 -10.36
C SER A 178 -8.36 16.18 -11.22
N VAL A 179 -7.09 16.08 -10.85
CA VAL A 179 -6.07 15.41 -11.64
C VAL A 179 -5.20 14.54 -10.74
N LEU A 180 -4.96 13.30 -11.16
CA LEU A 180 -3.88 12.47 -10.61
C LEU A 180 -2.74 12.44 -11.62
N TYR A 181 -1.65 13.12 -11.29
CA TYR A 181 -0.36 12.95 -11.95
C TYR A 181 0.34 11.73 -11.34
N PHE A 182 0.87 10.84 -12.17
CA PHE A 182 1.59 9.64 -11.75
C PHE A 182 2.86 9.46 -12.58
N GLN A 183 3.98 9.23 -11.93
CA GLN A 183 5.25 8.86 -12.54
C GLN A 183 5.46 7.37 -12.42
N ASN A 184 5.57 6.65 -13.54
CA ASN A 184 5.90 5.23 -13.53
C ASN A 184 7.40 5.02 -13.22
N LEU A 185 7.71 5.01 -11.92
CA LEU A 185 9.08 4.86 -11.42
C LEU A 185 9.68 3.48 -11.75
N THR A 186 8.87 2.44 -11.93
CA THR A 186 9.36 1.10 -12.35
C THR A 186 10.05 1.15 -13.70
N ALA A 187 9.48 1.87 -14.66
CA ALA A 187 10.09 2.03 -15.98
C ALA A 187 11.40 2.84 -15.94
N LEU A 188 11.68 3.54 -14.84
CA LEU A 188 12.87 4.36 -14.64
C LEU A 188 13.99 3.65 -13.86
N ASN A 189 13.84 2.37 -13.50
CA ASN A 189 14.92 1.59 -12.85
C ASN A 189 16.27 1.70 -13.58
N PRO A 190 16.35 1.58 -14.93
CA PRO A 190 17.61 1.77 -15.64
C PRO A 190 18.24 3.15 -15.40
N TYR A 191 17.45 4.22 -15.29
CA TYR A 191 17.96 5.56 -14.99
C TYR A 191 18.56 5.63 -13.59
N PHE A 192 17.86 5.10 -12.58
CA PHE A 192 18.34 5.09 -11.20
C PHE A 192 19.63 4.28 -11.04
N GLN A 193 19.74 3.15 -11.74
CA GLN A 193 20.94 2.32 -11.75
C GLN A 193 22.14 3.02 -12.38
N GLU A 194 21.98 3.65 -13.54
CA GLU A 194 23.09 4.34 -14.24
C GLU A 194 23.56 5.60 -13.51
N THR A 195 22.66 6.29 -12.79
CA THR A 195 22.97 7.56 -12.11
C THR A 195 23.24 7.43 -10.61
N GLY A 196 22.99 6.25 -10.02
CA GLY A 196 23.06 6.04 -8.57
C GLY A 196 22.06 6.87 -7.76
N THR A 197 20.94 7.29 -8.36
CA THR A 197 19.95 8.17 -7.74
C THR A 197 18.75 7.39 -7.17
N LYS A 198 17.95 8.06 -6.35
CA LYS A 198 16.73 7.53 -5.72
C LYS A 198 15.58 8.53 -5.89
N PRO A 199 14.36 8.09 -6.20
CA PRO A 199 13.22 9.00 -6.40
C PRO A 199 12.52 9.39 -5.08
N ASP A 200 13.29 9.79 -4.07
CA ASP A 200 12.77 10.23 -2.76
C ASP A 200 12.11 11.61 -2.86
N GLY A 201 10.79 11.66 -2.69
CA GLY A 201 10.00 12.91 -2.83
C GLY A 201 10.14 13.56 -4.21
N ALA A 202 10.47 12.78 -5.24
CA ALA A 202 10.71 13.26 -6.60
C ALA A 202 9.44 13.88 -7.21
N VAL A 203 8.26 13.33 -6.92
CA VAL A 203 6.98 13.82 -7.44
C VAL A 203 6.25 14.66 -6.38
N GLY A 204 6.18 15.96 -6.61
CA GLY A 204 5.60 16.93 -5.67
C GLY A 204 5.73 18.35 -6.22
N GLY A 205 5.96 19.32 -5.33
CA GLY A 205 6.26 20.70 -5.72
C GLY A 205 5.41 21.74 -4.99
N VAL A 206 5.59 23.00 -5.39
CA VAL A 206 4.87 24.14 -4.82
C VAL A 206 4.16 24.83 -5.96
N TRP A 207 2.85 25.02 -5.79
CA TRP A 207 2.01 25.67 -6.80
C TRP A 207 2.60 27.03 -7.24
N PRO A 208 2.65 27.33 -8.56
CA PRO A 208 2.12 26.56 -9.69
C PRO A 208 3.14 25.63 -10.38
N GLU A 209 4.26 25.28 -9.73
CA GLU A 209 5.27 24.36 -10.28
C GLU A 209 5.28 23.03 -9.50
N ILE A 210 4.59 22.04 -10.07
CA ILE A 210 4.39 20.71 -9.50
C ILE A 210 4.82 19.63 -10.50
N GLY A 211 4.70 18.36 -10.14
CA GLY A 211 5.05 17.22 -11.01
C GLY A 211 6.38 16.57 -10.63
N TYR A 212 6.99 15.88 -11.58
CA TYR A 212 8.21 15.11 -11.39
C TYR A 212 9.46 16.00 -11.46
N LEU A 213 10.28 15.92 -10.41
CA LEU A 213 11.64 16.43 -10.38
C LEU A 213 12.58 15.26 -10.64
N LEU A 214 13.20 15.23 -11.82
CA LEU A 214 14.15 14.16 -12.19
C LEU A 214 15.27 14.09 -11.13
N PRO A 215 15.45 12.95 -10.43
CA PRO A 215 16.52 12.81 -9.45
C PRO A 215 17.88 13.00 -10.10
N THR A 216 18.67 13.92 -9.59
CA THR A 216 20.06 14.11 -10.02
C THR A 216 20.99 13.68 -8.90
N PRO A 217 22.21 13.22 -9.21
CA PRO A 217 23.21 12.96 -8.18
C PRO A 217 23.41 14.17 -7.25
N PRO A 218 23.78 13.93 -5.96
CA PRO A 218 24.01 15.00 -5.00
C PRO A 218 25.01 16.03 -5.54
N GLN A 219 24.62 17.31 -5.50
CA GLN A 219 25.47 18.42 -5.92
C GLN A 219 26.45 18.88 -4.81
N GLN A 220 26.33 18.29 -3.62
CA GLN A 220 27.21 18.58 -2.48
C GLN A 220 28.19 17.42 -2.26
N GLY A 221 29.46 17.76 -2.03
CA GLY A 221 30.52 16.79 -1.82
C GLY A 221 31.28 16.45 -3.09
N THR A 222 31.46 15.16 -3.37
CA THR A 222 32.17 14.69 -4.56
C THR A 222 31.31 14.93 -5.80
N PRO A 223 31.83 15.59 -6.85
CA PRO A 223 31.09 15.77 -8.10
C PRO A 223 30.63 14.42 -8.65
N PRO A 224 29.44 14.35 -9.27
CA PRO A 224 28.97 13.11 -9.85
C PRO A 224 29.89 12.64 -10.97
N VAL A 225 30.17 11.33 -10.97
CA VAL A 225 31.08 10.69 -11.92
C VAL A 225 30.41 9.60 -12.76
N ASP A 226 29.12 9.31 -12.52
CA ASP A 226 28.37 8.25 -13.18
C ASP A 226 27.44 8.86 -14.26
N PRO A 227 27.90 8.95 -15.53
CA PRO A 227 27.10 9.51 -16.62
C PRO A 227 26.13 8.49 -17.20
N LEU A 228 25.03 8.97 -17.79
CA LEU A 228 24.28 8.16 -18.73
C LEU A 228 25.17 7.77 -19.92
N PRO A 229 25.17 6.50 -20.35
CA PRO A 229 26.02 6.03 -21.42
C PRO A 229 25.66 6.66 -22.77
N ALA A 230 26.68 7.00 -23.57
CA ALA A 230 26.49 7.49 -24.94
C ALA A 230 25.90 6.41 -25.85
N GLY A 231 25.03 6.80 -26.77
CA GLY A 231 24.46 5.92 -27.80
C GLY A 231 23.52 4.84 -27.28
N ARG A 232 23.14 4.89 -25.99
CA ARG A 232 22.14 4.00 -25.41
C ARG A 232 20.93 4.83 -25.01
N GLU A 233 19.77 4.43 -25.51
CA GLU A 233 18.51 5.03 -25.12
C GLU A 233 18.20 4.71 -23.66
N ILE A 234 17.91 5.74 -22.87
CA ILE A 234 17.52 5.66 -21.46
C ILE A 234 16.23 6.45 -21.27
N LEU A 235 15.28 5.86 -20.55
CA LEU A 235 14.02 6.52 -20.23
C LEU A 235 14.23 7.53 -19.09
N LEU A 236 13.77 8.76 -19.29
CA LEU A 236 13.88 9.85 -18.31
C LEU A 236 12.56 10.09 -17.58
N SER A 237 11.43 9.95 -18.29
CA SER A 237 10.10 10.13 -17.70
C SER A 237 9.07 9.22 -18.37
N ASP A 238 8.11 8.75 -17.60
CA ASP A 238 6.91 8.03 -18.02
C ASP A 238 5.75 8.52 -17.15
N ALA A 239 5.15 9.64 -17.55
CA ALA A 239 4.12 10.33 -16.80
C ALA A 239 2.73 9.98 -17.31
N LEU A 240 1.79 9.79 -16.39
CA LEU A 240 0.38 9.55 -16.66
C LEU A 240 -0.45 10.62 -15.94
N LEU A 241 -1.36 11.27 -16.66
CA LEU A 241 -2.32 12.21 -16.12
C LEU A 241 -3.73 11.63 -16.29
N ALA A 242 -4.34 11.20 -15.18
CA ALA A 242 -5.74 10.82 -15.14
C ALA A 242 -6.60 12.01 -14.75
N PHE A 243 -7.71 12.23 -15.46
CA PHE A 243 -8.53 13.42 -15.28
C PHE A 243 -9.94 13.10 -14.80
N HIS A 244 -10.43 13.92 -13.87
CA HIS A 244 -11.82 13.96 -13.46
C HIS A 244 -12.36 15.39 -13.58
N ASP A 245 -13.57 15.56 -14.10
CA ASP A 245 -14.10 16.88 -14.48
C ASP A 245 -14.59 17.72 -13.30
N GLU A 246 -14.90 17.07 -12.17
CA GLU A 246 -15.36 17.72 -10.95
C GLU A 246 -14.20 18.24 -10.11
N VAL A 247 -14.45 19.38 -9.47
CA VAL A 247 -13.56 20.04 -8.50
C VAL A 247 -14.15 19.91 -7.10
N ASP A 248 -15.45 20.19 -6.93
CA ASP A 248 -16.12 20.17 -5.63
C ASP A 248 -16.23 18.77 -4.99
N GLY A 249 -16.62 18.74 -3.71
CA GLY A 249 -16.88 17.52 -2.93
C GLY A 249 -16.42 17.64 -1.48
N ASP A 250 -17.01 16.83 -0.60
CA ASP A 250 -16.44 16.65 0.75
C ASP A 250 -15.21 15.72 0.71
N GLU A 251 -14.56 15.49 1.86
CA GLU A 251 -13.38 14.63 1.90
C GLU A 251 -13.62 13.20 1.38
N ARG A 252 -14.85 12.71 1.51
CA ARG A 252 -15.22 11.35 1.10
C ARG A 252 -15.40 11.27 -0.41
N ASP A 253 -15.98 12.31 -1.02
CA ASP A 253 -16.03 12.44 -2.48
C ASP A 253 -14.63 12.48 -3.07
N MET A 254 -13.73 13.26 -2.47
CA MET A 254 -12.35 13.32 -2.91
C MET A 254 -11.61 12.00 -2.75
N ALA A 255 -11.81 11.29 -1.63
CA ALA A 255 -11.17 10.01 -1.37
C ALA A 255 -11.63 8.97 -2.39
N ARG A 256 -12.94 8.91 -2.68
CA ARG A 256 -13.48 8.06 -3.74
C ARG A 256 -12.89 8.42 -5.11
N ARG A 257 -12.82 9.71 -5.44
CA ARG A 257 -12.26 10.19 -6.71
C ARG A 257 -10.79 9.84 -6.85
N TYR A 258 -9.99 10.00 -5.79
CA TYR A 258 -8.59 9.57 -5.75
C TYR A 258 -8.44 8.07 -6.03
N LEU A 259 -9.23 7.23 -5.35
CA LEU A 259 -9.20 5.78 -5.56
C LEU A 259 -9.63 5.39 -6.99
N ALA A 260 -10.62 6.08 -7.57
CA ALA A 260 -11.04 5.88 -8.95
C ALA A 260 -9.95 6.25 -9.97
N LEU A 261 -9.29 7.40 -9.78
CA LEU A 261 -8.16 7.84 -10.59
C LEU A 261 -6.98 6.85 -10.47
N MET A 262 -6.64 6.46 -9.25
CA MET A 262 -5.55 5.51 -8.96
C MET A 262 -5.82 4.13 -9.55
N GLY A 263 -7.04 3.61 -9.40
CA GLY A 263 -7.46 2.35 -10.00
C GLY A 263 -7.44 2.39 -11.53
N THR A 264 -7.69 3.54 -12.14
CA THR A 264 -7.53 3.74 -13.59
C THR A 264 -6.05 3.70 -13.98
N ILE A 265 -5.18 4.42 -13.27
CA ILE A 265 -3.73 4.38 -13.51
C ILE A 265 -3.16 2.97 -13.40
N LEU A 266 -3.58 2.19 -12.39
CA LEU A 266 -3.11 0.82 -12.19
C LEU A 266 -3.38 -0.09 -13.41
N ARG A 267 -4.36 0.22 -14.26
CA ARG A 267 -4.65 -0.51 -15.50
C ARG A 267 -3.72 -0.16 -16.66
N HIS A 268 -3.00 0.95 -16.55
CA HIS A 268 -2.12 1.50 -17.60
C HIS A 268 -0.63 1.37 -17.28
N ILE A 269 -0.29 0.82 -16.11
CA ILE A 269 1.08 0.48 -15.72
C ILE A 269 1.26 -1.03 -15.69
N ASP A 270 2.48 -1.47 -15.95
CA ASP A 270 2.84 -2.89 -15.88
C ASP A 270 3.06 -3.27 -14.42
N ALA A 271 2.09 -3.98 -13.84
CA ALA A 271 2.27 -4.61 -12.54
C ALA A 271 3.18 -5.85 -12.69
N PRO A 272 4.14 -6.08 -11.78
CA PRO A 272 4.99 -7.27 -11.84
C PRO A 272 4.15 -8.54 -11.73
N ASP A 273 4.58 -9.61 -12.39
CA ASP A 273 3.97 -10.92 -12.20
C ASP A 273 4.20 -11.41 -10.76
N THR A 274 3.27 -12.22 -10.25
CA THR A 274 3.35 -12.83 -8.92
C THR A 274 3.61 -14.32 -9.04
N GLU A 275 4.39 -14.87 -8.12
CA GLU A 275 4.76 -16.28 -8.11
C GLU A 275 3.87 -17.12 -7.18
N PHE A 276 3.90 -18.44 -7.40
CA PHE A 276 3.33 -19.38 -6.44
C PHE A 276 4.33 -19.63 -5.31
N HIS A 277 3.92 -19.33 -4.08
CA HIS A 277 4.67 -19.63 -2.87
C HIS A 277 3.95 -20.69 -2.04
N ASP A 278 4.68 -21.73 -1.61
CA ASP A 278 4.13 -22.76 -0.73
C ASP A 278 4.06 -22.26 0.71
N TRP A 279 3.05 -21.44 0.99
CA TRP A 279 2.78 -20.93 2.33
C TRP A 279 2.40 -22.01 3.33
N VAL A 280 1.94 -23.19 2.86
CA VAL A 280 1.66 -24.31 3.77
C VAL A 280 2.96 -24.91 4.30
N ASP A 281 3.92 -25.22 3.42
CA ASP A 281 5.26 -25.64 3.84
C ASP A 281 5.90 -24.59 4.76
N ARG A 282 5.81 -23.31 4.39
CA ARG A 282 6.35 -22.21 5.21
C ARG A 282 5.71 -22.19 6.61
N ALA A 283 4.39 -22.36 6.71
CA ALA A 283 3.67 -22.42 7.97
C ALA A 283 4.10 -23.61 8.83
N GLU A 284 4.29 -24.79 8.23
CA GLU A 284 4.77 -25.98 8.94
C GLU A 284 6.20 -25.77 9.50
N ARG A 285 7.09 -25.17 8.71
CA ARG A 285 8.44 -24.79 9.16
C ARG A 285 8.39 -23.76 10.30
N SER A 286 7.60 -22.70 10.16
CA SER A 286 7.44 -21.67 11.21
C SER A 286 6.86 -22.25 12.50
N LEU A 287 5.89 -23.17 12.41
CA LEU A 287 5.34 -23.86 13.58
C LEU A 287 6.38 -24.71 14.31
N LYS A 288 7.20 -25.45 13.54
CA LYS A 288 8.29 -26.28 14.08
C LYS A 288 9.31 -25.41 14.81
N ASP A 289 9.73 -24.31 14.21
CA ASP A 289 10.74 -23.42 14.80
C ASP A 289 10.20 -22.69 16.02
N LEU A 290 8.94 -22.24 16.00
CA LEU A 290 8.27 -21.65 17.16
C LEU A 290 8.19 -22.64 18.33
N ALA A 291 7.89 -23.92 18.04
CA ALA A 291 7.77 -24.97 19.04
C ALA A 291 9.13 -25.48 19.57
N GLY A 292 10.17 -25.47 18.74
CA GLY A 292 11.47 -26.10 19.05
C GLY A 292 12.59 -25.14 19.46
N SER A 293 12.56 -23.88 19.02
CA SER A 293 13.68 -22.96 19.20
C SER A 293 13.63 -22.25 20.55
N PRO A 294 14.71 -22.29 21.36
CA PRO A 294 14.82 -21.46 22.57
C PRO A 294 14.98 -19.97 22.24
N LYS A 295 15.28 -19.62 20.98
CA LYS A 295 15.33 -18.23 20.53
C LYS A 295 13.94 -17.65 20.27
N ALA A 296 12.93 -18.51 20.05
CA ALA A 296 11.58 -18.07 19.71
C ALA A 296 10.70 -17.82 20.95
N THR A 297 11.00 -18.50 22.05
CA THR A 297 10.10 -18.55 23.20
C THR A 297 10.85 -18.65 24.52
N ILE A 298 10.21 -18.19 25.58
CA ILE A 298 10.71 -18.21 26.95
C ILE A 298 9.65 -18.75 27.92
N ARG A 299 10.08 -19.30 29.06
CA ARG A 299 9.18 -19.77 30.12
C ARG A 299 9.20 -18.86 31.33
N HIS A 300 8.03 -18.36 31.71
CA HIS A 300 7.80 -17.59 32.93
C HIS A 300 6.49 -18.00 33.57
N TYR A 301 6.37 -17.90 34.89
CA TYR A 301 5.12 -18.18 35.61
C TYR A 301 4.48 -19.56 35.26
N GLY A 302 5.28 -20.57 34.95
CA GLY A 302 4.80 -21.90 34.54
C GLY A 302 4.25 -22.01 33.11
N HIS A 303 4.27 -20.93 32.34
CA HIS A 303 3.75 -20.87 30.97
C HIS A 303 4.84 -20.51 29.97
N ARG A 304 4.53 -20.73 28.68
CA ARG A 304 5.41 -20.41 27.56
C ARG A 304 4.92 -19.13 26.90
N TYR A 305 5.86 -18.24 26.61
CA TYR A 305 5.60 -16.98 25.93
C TYR A 305 6.54 -16.80 24.75
N VAL A 306 6.09 -16.01 23.78
CA VAL A 306 6.85 -15.68 22.57
C VAL A 306 7.76 -14.48 22.83
N HIS A 307 8.99 -14.54 22.32
CA HIS A 307 9.85 -13.37 22.19
C HIS A 307 9.36 -12.50 21.03
N PRO A 308 9.36 -11.16 21.12
CA PRO A 308 9.07 -10.32 19.96
C PRO A 308 10.08 -10.51 18.81
N TYR A 309 11.38 -10.59 19.16
CA TYR A 309 12.47 -10.77 18.20
C TYR A 309 13.36 -11.97 18.56
N THR A 310 14.04 -12.55 17.57
CA THR A 310 14.93 -13.71 17.75
C THR A 310 15.90 -13.54 18.93
N ALA A 311 15.69 -14.37 19.96
CA ALA A 311 16.44 -14.42 21.21
C ALA A 311 16.43 -13.11 22.04
N ALA A 312 15.44 -12.23 21.84
CA ALA A 312 15.43 -10.92 22.44
C ALA A 312 14.02 -10.39 22.76
N GLU A 313 14.03 -9.25 23.46
CA GLU A 313 12.88 -8.55 24.02
C GLU A 313 12.01 -9.35 25.02
N TYR A 314 11.31 -8.60 25.86
CA TYR A 314 10.40 -9.15 26.85
C TYR A 314 9.10 -9.59 26.19
N PRO A 315 8.50 -10.72 26.62
CA PRO A 315 7.19 -11.11 26.12
C PRO A 315 6.14 -10.02 26.33
N ASP A 316 5.40 -9.71 25.27
CA ASP A 316 4.26 -8.81 25.31
C ASP A 316 2.97 -9.46 24.78
N SER A 317 1.85 -8.87 25.15
CA SER A 317 0.51 -9.40 24.89
C SER A 317 0.10 -9.29 23.43
N MET A 318 0.58 -8.28 22.70
CA MET A 318 0.34 -8.14 21.25
C MET A 318 0.96 -9.32 20.53
N VAL A 319 2.27 -9.53 20.71
CA VAL A 319 3.03 -10.63 20.13
C VAL A 319 2.38 -11.99 20.44
N GLN A 320 2.08 -12.24 21.72
CA GLN A 320 1.49 -13.51 22.14
C GLN A 320 0.13 -13.76 21.47
N LEU A 321 -0.73 -12.75 21.41
CA LEU A 321 -2.08 -12.89 20.87
C LEU A 321 -2.12 -12.94 19.35
N SER A 322 -1.26 -12.18 18.65
CA SER A 322 -1.16 -12.21 17.19
C SER A 322 -0.71 -13.59 16.69
N VAL A 323 0.33 -14.15 17.30
CA VAL A 323 0.80 -15.50 16.97
C VAL A 323 -0.25 -16.56 17.30
N LEU A 324 -0.88 -16.46 18.48
CA LEU A 324 -1.92 -17.40 18.88
C LEU A 324 -3.13 -17.36 17.93
N ALA A 325 -3.62 -16.16 17.59
CA ALA A 325 -4.76 -16.01 16.68
C ALA A 325 -4.46 -16.60 15.30
N ALA A 326 -3.28 -16.34 14.76
CA ALA A 326 -2.84 -16.90 13.48
C ALA A 326 -2.72 -18.45 13.53
N ILE A 327 -2.21 -19.00 14.64
CA ILE A 327 -2.19 -20.46 14.85
C ILE A 327 -3.61 -21.02 14.91
N ARG A 328 -4.56 -20.35 15.56
CA ARG A 328 -5.96 -20.83 15.62
C ARG A 328 -6.62 -20.84 14.25
N ASP A 329 -6.33 -19.88 13.38
CA ASP A 329 -6.75 -19.89 11.97
C ASP A 329 -6.22 -21.13 11.25
N TYR A 330 -4.92 -21.39 11.40
CA TYR A 330 -4.27 -22.53 10.78
C TYR A 330 -4.79 -23.87 11.30
N GLU A 331 -5.09 -23.98 12.60
CA GLU A 331 -5.70 -25.16 13.19
C GLU A 331 -7.13 -25.40 12.69
N ALA A 332 -7.93 -24.33 12.58
CA ALA A 332 -9.28 -24.41 12.04
C ALA A 332 -9.27 -24.84 10.57
N TRP A 333 -8.36 -24.27 9.78
CA TRP A 333 -8.16 -24.61 8.38
C TRP A 333 -7.66 -26.04 8.15
N SER A 334 -6.65 -26.47 8.90
CA SER A 334 -6.05 -27.80 8.78
C SER A 334 -6.89 -28.91 9.41
N GLY A 335 -7.79 -28.55 10.33
CA GLY A 335 -8.52 -29.50 11.17
C GLY A 335 -7.66 -30.17 12.25
N ALA A 336 -6.41 -29.73 12.44
CA ALA A 336 -5.47 -30.32 13.38
C ALA A 336 -5.04 -29.31 14.45
N LYS A 337 -5.06 -29.73 15.72
CA LYS A 337 -4.59 -28.90 16.84
C LYS A 337 -3.08 -28.97 17.01
N THR A 338 -2.48 -27.83 17.36
CA THR A 338 -1.03 -27.72 17.61
C THR A 338 -0.75 -27.65 19.11
N PRO A 339 0.24 -28.40 19.64
CA PRO A 339 0.59 -28.34 21.06
C PRO A 339 1.01 -26.93 21.52
N ILE A 340 1.81 -26.23 20.71
CA ILE A 340 2.29 -24.88 21.02
C ILE A 340 1.14 -23.88 21.17
N GLY A 341 0.09 -23.96 20.34
CA GLY A 341 -1.08 -23.08 20.48
C GLY A 341 -1.78 -23.22 21.83
N ALA A 342 -1.85 -24.43 22.38
CA ALA A 342 -2.38 -24.65 23.73
C ALA A 342 -1.44 -24.11 24.83
N GLU A 343 -0.12 -24.30 24.70
CA GLU A 343 0.87 -23.74 25.64
C GLU A 343 0.80 -22.21 25.69
N LEU A 344 0.68 -21.55 24.53
CA LEU A 344 0.60 -20.10 24.42
C LEU A 344 -0.71 -19.55 25.00
N ALA A 345 -1.84 -20.21 24.75
CA ALA A 345 -3.14 -19.83 25.30
C ALA A 345 -3.17 -19.90 26.85
N ALA A 346 -2.47 -20.88 27.44
CA ALA A 346 -2.43 -21.05 28.90
C ALA A 346 -1.80 -19.85 29.62
N GLY A 347 -0.86 -19.14 28.99
CA GLY A 347 -0.18 -17.97 29.57
C GLY A 347 -0.98 -16.66 29.52
N LEU A 348 -2.04 -16.57 28.71
CA LEU A 348 -2.73 -15.28 28.43
C LEU A 348 -3.21 -14.56 29.68
N GLY A 349 -3.71 -15.31 30.68
CA GLY A 349 -4.24 -14.74 31.90
C GLY A 349 -3.21 -13.92 32.69
N LYS A 350 -1.90 -14.13 32.46
CA LYS A 350 -0.85 -13.44 33.19
C LYS A 350 -0.62 -12.00 32.74
N PHE A 351 -1.05 -11.64 31.52
CA PHE A 351 -1.03 -10.25 31.05
C PHE A 351 -2.12 -9.40 31.71
N TYR A 352 -3.17 -10.01 32.25
CA TYR A 352 -4.27 -9.28 32.88
C TYR A 352 -3.87 -8.67 34.22
N ASP A 353 -4.05 -7.35 34.35
CA ASP A 353 -3.89 -6.62 35.60
C ASP A 353 -5.27 -6.38 36.24
N PRO A 354 -5.60 -7.10 37.34
CA PRO A 354 -6.92 -6.97 37.98
C PRO A 354 -7.14 -5.61 38.64
N ARG A 355 -6.09 -4.82 38.91
CA ARG A 355 -6.25 -3.47 39.49
C ARG A 355 -6.65 -2.45 38.43
N LEU A 356 -6.11 -2.59 37.22
CA LEU A 356 -6.50 -1.75 36.09
C LEU A 356 -7.82 -2.22 35.48
N GLY A 357 -8.06 -3.54 35.49
CA GLY A 357 -9.19 -4.13 34.77
C GLY A 357 -8.91 -4.18 33.26
N THR A 358 -7.67 -4.48 32.87
CA THR A 358 -7.28 -4.66 31.47
C THR A 358 -6.00 -5.49 31.38
N ILE A 359 -5.68 -5.94 30.17
CA ILE A 359 -4.39 -6.55 29.85
C ILE A 359 -3.30 -5.49 29.71
N ARG A 360 -2.11 -5.81 30.21
CA ARG A 360 -0.90 -5.00 30.02
C ARG A 360 -0.15 -5.43 28.77
N ARG A 361 0.70 -4.53 28.26
CA ARG A 361 1.71 -4.86 27.25
C ARG A 361 2.60 -5.99 27.75
N TYR A 362 3.35 -5.77 28.82
CA TYR A 362 4.33 -6.74 29.31
C TYR A 362 3.82 -7.62 30.45
N LEU A 363 4.51 -8.75 30.65
CA LEU A 363 4.39 -9.55 31.86
C LEU A 363 4.90 -8.80 33.11
N PRO A 364 4.49 -9.19 34.34
CA PRO A 364 4.89 -8.48 35.55
C PRO A 364 6.39 -8.49 35.90
N ASN A 365 7.19 -9.34 35.24
CA ASN A 365 8.63 -9.44 35.42
C ASN A 365 9.45 -8.62 34.40
N VAL A 366 8.81 -7.74 33.62
CA VAL A 366 9.54 -6.83 32.74
C VAL A 366 10.59 -6.03 33.53
N GLY A 367 11.78 -5.88 32.94
CA GLY A 367 12.91 -5.22 33.58
C GLY A 367 12.71 -3.72 33.76
N LYS A 368 13.59 -3.11 34.56
CA LYS A 368 13.59 -1.66 34.83
C LYS A 368 14.03 -0.83 33.62
N ASP A 369 14.59 -1.47 32.60
CA ASP A 369 15.00 -0.86 31.33
C ASP A 369 13.82 -0.56 30.40
N LYS A 370 12.60 -0.95 30.78
CA LYS A 370 11.34 -0.62 30.10
C LYS A 370 10.38 0.06 31.09
N ASP A 371 9.59 1.01 30.59
CA ASP A 371 8.46 1.53 31.34
C ASP A 371 7.26 0.59 31.19
N LYS A 372 6.92 -0.13 32.26
CA LYS A 372 5.80 -1.07 32.29
C LYS A 372 4.41 -0.41 32.22
N ASN A 373 4.33 0.91 32.39
CA ASN A 373 3.07 1.66 32.35
C ASN A 373 2.92 2.49 31.09
N ALA A 374 4.00 2.79 30.37
CA ALA A 374 3.92 3.41 29.07
C ALA A 374 3.24 2.46 28.09
N VAL A 375 2.19 2.94 27.44
CA VAL A 375 1.48 2.22 26.39
C VAL A 375 1.40 3.10 25.16
N ASP A 376 1.79 2.51 24.04
CA ASP A 376 1.51 3.04 22.72
C ASP A 376 0.02 2.85 22.43
N SER A 377 -0.68 3.87 21.92
CA SER A 377 -2.15 3.90 21.95
C SER A 377 -2.80 2.70 21.26
N TRP A 378 -2.27 2.24 20.12
CA TRP A 378 -2.79 1.06 19.43
C TRP A 378 -2.55 -0.25 20.18
N TYR A 379 -1.49 -0.34 21.00
CA TYR A 379 -1.14 -1.54 21.78
C TYR A 379 -2.20 -1.91 22.82
N LEU A 380 -3.08 -0.98 23.21
CA LEU A 380 -4.23 -1.31 24.05
C LEU A 380 -5.28 -2.11 23.26
N TYR A 381 -5.55 -1.72 22.02
CA TYR A 381 -6.71 -2.20 21.25
C TYR A 381 -6.40 -3.40 20.35
N HIS A 382 -5.17 -3.51 19.86
CA HIS A 382 -4.80 -4.63 19.01
C HIS A 382 -4.93 -5.99 19.74
N PRO A 383 -4.38 -6.18 20.96
CA PRO A 383 -4.65 -7.38 21.75
C PRO A 383 -6.14 -7.65 21.98
N LEU A 384 -6.95 -6.61 22.21
CA LEU A 384 -8.41 -6.76 22.36
C LEU A 384 -9.07 -7.25 21.07
N THR A 385 -8.59 -6.80 19.91
CA THR A 385 -9.07 -7.26 18.59
C THR A 385 -8.85 -8.77 18.43
N MET A 386 -7.69 -9.27 18.85
CA MET A 386 -7.39 -10.70 18.82
C MET A 386 -8.22 -11.51 19.84
N LEU A 387 -8.40 -10.98 21.05
CA LEU A 387 -9.26 -11.61 22.06
C LEU A 387 -10.72 -11.70 21.61
N GLY A 388 -11.27 -10.60 21.07
CA GLY A 388 -12.63 -10.51 20.56
C GLY A 388 -12.86 -11.46 19.39
N ARG A 389 -11.89 -11.53 18.47
CA ARG A 389 -11.90 -12.49 17.37
C ARG A 389 -11.97 -13.95 17.86
N LEU A 390 -11.05 -14.34 18.74
CA LEU A 390 -11.03 -15.71 19.29
C LEU A 390 -12.29 -16.02 20.10
N ALA A 391 -12.86 -15.02 20.77
CA ALA A 391 -14.11 -15.16 21.51
C ALA A 391 -15.30 -15.43 20.58
N LEU A 392 -15.37 -14.75 19.43
CA LEU A 392 -16.38 -14.98 18.38
C LEU A 392 -16.29 -16.39 17.80
N GLU A 393 -15.08 -16.94 17.73
CA GLU A 393 -14.81 -18.33 17.32
C GLU A 393 -15.09 -19.35 18.44
N GLY A 394 -15.55 -18.89 19.62
CA GLY A 394 -16.01 -19.75 20.72
C GLY A 394 -14.99 -20.01 21.83
N ASP A 395 -13.82 -19.35 21.82
CA ASP A 395 -12.85 -19.49 22.92
C ASP A 395 -13.35 -18.79 24.20
N ARG A 396 -13.67 -19.60 25.22
CA ARG A 396 -14.21 -19.13 26.49
C ARG A 396 -13.19 -18.41 27.37
N GLN A 397 -11.90 -18.71 27.24
CA GLN A 397 -10.87 -18.02 28.01
C GLN A 397 -10.65 -16.62 27.47
N THR A 398 -10.53 -16.49 26.15
CA THR A 398 -10.35 -15.18 25.51
C THR A 398 -11.59 -14.32 25.68
N ARG A 399 -12.80 -14.88 25.55
CA ARG A 399 -14.06 -14.17 25.85
C ARG A 399 -14.05 -13.53 27.22
N ARG A 400 -13.69 -14.30 28.26
CA ARG A 400 -13.63 -13.77 29.64
C ARG A 400 -12.57 -12.68 29.81
N LEU A 401 -11.43 -12.77 29.12
CA LEU A 401 -10.41 -11.73 29.18
C LEU A 401 -10.85 -10.46 28.44
N PHE A 402 -11.51 -10.63 27.29
CA PHE A 402 -12.08 -9.55 26.49
C PHE A 402 -13.13 -8.77 27.29
N GLU A 403 -14.16 -9.45 27.80
CA GLU A 403 -15.25 -8.85 28.58
C GLU A 403 -14.73 -8.12 29.83
N LYS A 404 -13.66 -8.63 30.45
CA LYS A 404 -13.01 -7.98 31.60
C LYS A 404 -12.19 -6.75 31.25
N SER A 405 -11.80 -6.58 29.98
CA SER A 405 -10.84 -5.55 29.55
C SER A 405 -11.48 -4.45 28.69
N VAL A 406 -12.57 -4.74 27.98
CA VAL A 406 -13.17 -3.84 26.99
C VAL A 406 -13.62 -2.50 27.60
N ASP A 407 -14.18 -2.51 28.82
CA ASP A 407 -14.61 -1.28 29.50
C ASP A 407 -13.43 -0.36 29.85
N PHE A 408 -12.20 -0.88 29.99
CA PHE A 408 -11.01 -0.03 30.13
C PHE A 408 -10.73 0.73 28.83
N GLY A 409 -10.86 0.06 27.68
CA GLY A 409 -10.72 0.68 26.37
C GLY A 409 -11.70 1.82 26.16
N ILE A 410 -12.97 1.64 26.55
CA ILE A 410 -13.99 2.69 26.50
C ILE A 410 -13.59 3.90 27.36
N ARG A 411 -13.10 3.67 28.59
CA ARG A 411 -12.61 4.77 29.45
C ARG A 411 -11.46 5.55 28.82
N ALA A 412 -10.52 4.86 28.18
CA ALA A 412 -9.43 5.50 27.46
C ALA A 412 -9.96 6.33 26.27
N ALA A 413 -10.88 5.78 25.48
CA ALA A 413 -11.53 6.48 24.37
C ALA A 413 -12.22 7.78 24.83
N HIS A 414 -13.00 7.71 25.91
CA HIS A 414 -13.67 8.88 26.48
C HIS A 414 -12.68 9.91 27.03
N HIS A 415 -11.61 9.47 27.70
CA HIS A 415 -10.60 10.37 28.23
C HIS A 415 -9.92 11.20 27.13
N PHE A 416 -9.59 10.56 26.01
CA PHE A 416 -8.95 11.21 24.87
C PHE A 416 -9.94 11.81 23.86
N ASN A 417 -11.24 11.81 24.17
CA ASN A 417 -12.30 12.26 23.26
C ASN A 417 -12.16 11.64 21.84
N TYR A 418 -11.87 10.34 21.80
CA TYR A 418 -11.67 9.56 20.58
C TYR A 418 -10.51 10.06 19.67
N LYS A 419 -9.55 10.80 20.23
CA LYS A 419 -8.34 11.29 19.55
C LYS A 419 -7.10 10.96 20.37
N TRP A 420 -6.45 9.85 20.05
CA TRP A 420 -5.38 9.30 20.88
C TRP A 420 -4.02 9.98 20.67
N PRO A 421 -3.24 10.19 21.75
CA PRO A 421 -1.84 10.55 21.63
C PRO A 421 -1.02 9.36 21.08
N ILE A 422 0.28 9.54 20.81
CA ILE A 422 1.15 8.39 20.51
C ILE A 422 1.32 7.47 21.72
N GLN A 423 1.67 8.04 22.87
CA GLN A 423 1.91 7.26 24.10
C GLN A 423 1.32 7.93 25.32
N TYR A 424 0.86 7.12 26.28
CA TYR A 424 0.36 7.58 27.58
C TYR A 424 0.65 6.57 28.71
N ASP A 425 0.48 7.00 29.96
CA ASP A 425 0.57 6.14 31.15
C ASP A 425 -0.76 5.42 31.38
N ILE A 426 -0.76 4.08 31.31
CA ILE A 426 -1.97 3.26 31.41
C ILE A 426 -2.68 3.35 32.79
N ARG A 427 -2.08 3.95 33.81
CA ARG A 427 -2.71 4.03 35.15
C ARG A 427 -3.67 5.18 35.28
N ASP A 428 -3.37 6.30 34.61
CA ASP A 428 -4.06 7.58 34.80
C ASP A 428 -4.29 8.37 33.50
N PHE A 429 -3.89 7.80 32.35
CA PHE A 429 -4.00 8.39 31.01
C PHE A 429 -3.14 9.65 30.78
N ARG A 430 -2.17 9.93 31.65
CA ARG A 430 -1.22 11.04 31.41
C ARG A 430 -0.44 10.83 30.12
N VAL A 431 -0.52 11.79 29.21
CA VAL A 431 0.20 11.78 27.92
C VAL A 431 1.72 11.77 28.15
N ILE A 432 2.40 10.89 27.43
CA ILE A 432 3.87 10.76 27.40
C ILE A 432 4.40 11.34 26.09
N THR A 433 3.78 10.98 24.96
CA THR A 433 4.12 11.49 23.63
C THR A 433 2.81 11.82 22.93
N GLU A 434 2.59 13.11 22.67
CA GLU A 434 1.31 13.60 22.16
C GLU A 434 1.15 13.35 20.66
N ALA A 435 2.06 13.88 19.85
CA ALA A 435 1.92 13.96 18.41
C ALA A 435 3.18 13.49 17.67
N ARG A 436 3.00 13.12 16.40
CA ARG A 436 4.05 12.69 15.47
C ARG A 436 4.81 13.87 14.87
N ASP A 437 4.18 15.03 14.86
CA ASP A 437 4.66 16.25 14.24
C ASP A 437 4.12 17.50 14.95
N ASP A 438 4.53 18.67 14.46
CA ASP A 438 4.10 19.97 14.97
C ASP A 438 2.63 20.30 14.65
N GLN A 439 1.92 19.47 13.88
CA GLN A 439 0.50 19.67 13.56
C GLN A 439 -0.41 19.12 14.68
N GLY A 440 0.17 18.49 15.71
CA GLY A 440 -0.58 17.96 16.84
C GLY A 440 -1.30 16.64 16.53
N LEU A 441 -0.90 15.94 15.45
CA LEU A 441 -1.50 14.66 15.07
C LEU A 441 -0.88 13.52 15.88
N GLY A 442 -1.68 12.91 16.76
CA GLY A 442 -1.32 11.67 17.48
C GLY A 442 -1.41 10.43 16.59
N GLN A 443 -1.94 9.34 17.14
CA GLN A 443 -2.23 8.14 16.35
C GLN A 443 -3.63 8.20 15.76
N THR A 444 -3.71 8.78 14.57
CA THR A 444 -4.93 9.19 13.88
C THR A 444 -5.85 8.04 13.47
N ASP A 445 -5.34 6.82 13.33
CA ASP A 445 -6.09 5.63 12.93
C ASP A 445 -6.49 4.69 14.08
N VAL A 446 -6.08 4.98 15.33
CA VAL A 446 -6.48 4.19 16.52
C VAL A 446 -8.00 4.14 16.71
N GLY A 447 -8.71 5.21 16.35
CA GLY A 447 -10.17 5.22 16.35
C GLY A 447 -10.78 4.15 15.45
N GLY A 448 -10.10 3.80 14.35
CA GLY A 448 -10.53 2.75 13.43
C GLY A 448 -10.46 1.35 14.04
N ILE A 449 -9.30 0.98 14.61
CA ILE A 449 -9.17 -0.33 15.28
C ILE A 449 -10.03 -0.42 16.54
N TYR A 450 -10.17 0.68 17.30
CA TYR A 450 -11.10 0.74 18.44
C TYR A 450 -12.54 0.48 17.99
N ALA A 451 -13.00 1.12 16.91
CA ALA A 451 -14.33 0.88 16.37
C ALA A 451 -14.51 -0.59 15.99
N TYR A 452 -13.49 -1.22 15.41
CA TYR A 452 -13.54 -2.65 15.10
C TYR A 452 -13.68 -3.54 16.35
N VAL A 453 -12.94 -3.24 17.43
CA VAL A 453 -13.09 -3.92 18.74
C VAL A 453 -14.51 -3.77 19.28
N MET A 454 -15.09 -2.56 19.19
CA MET A 454 -16.46 -2.31 19.63
C MET A 454 -17.49 -3.09 18.80
N LEU A 455 -17.29 -3.23 17.49
CA LEU A 455 -18.16 -4.05 16.65
C LEU A 455 -18.09 -5.54 17.01
N GLN A 456 -16.91 -6.06 17.37
CA GLN A 456 -16.78 -7.42 17.92
C GLN A 456 -17.51 -7.57 19.25
N ALA A 457 -17.40 -6.56 20.13
CA ALA A 457 -18.13 -6.55 21.40
C ALA A 457 -19.65 -6.55 21.18
N PHE A 458 -20.14 -5.77 20.23
CA PHE A 458 -21.54 -5.75 19.83
C PHE A 458 -21.99 -7.13 19.33
N GLU A 459 -21.24 -7.76 18.43
CA GLU A 459 -21.56 -9.11 17.93
C GLU A 459 -21.59 -10.18 19.05
N LEU A 460 -20.71 -10.07 20.05
CA LEU A 460 -20.64 -11.00 21.17
C LEU A 460 -21.77 -10.85 22.19
N THR A 461 -22.37 -9.67 22.28
CA THR A 461 -23.22 -9.29 23.43
C THR A 461 -24.59 -8.72 23.08
N ASP A 462 -24.76 -8.23 21.85
CA ASP A 462 -25.91 -7.45 21.39
C ASP A 462 -26.15 -6.14 22.19
N ASP A 463 -25.16 -5.66 22.95
CA ASP A 463 -25.23 -4.39 23.69
C ASP A 463 -24.96 -3.20 22.75
N LYS A 464 -26.02 -2.43 22.47
CA LYS A 464 -25.99 -1.26 21.57
C LYS A 464 -25.00 -0.18 21.97
N ARG A 465 -24.58 -0.12 23.25
CA ARG A 465 -23.52 0.78 23.69
C ARG A 465 -22.27 0.64 22.83
N TYR A 466 -21.85 -0.59 22.51
CA TYR A 466 -20.66 -0.81 21.69
C TYR A 466 -20.85 -0.33 20.25
N LEU A 467 -22.05 -0.45 19.69
CA LEU A 467 -22.33 0.10 18.37
C LEU A 467 -22.22 1.64 18.37
N ASP A 468 -22.72 2.31 19.41
CA ASP A 468 -22.59 3.76 19.55
C ASP A 468 -21.13 4.21 19.74
N GLU A 469 -20.34 3.49 20.54
CA GLU A 469 -18.90 3.72 20.69
C GLU A 469 -18.14 3.62 19.35
N ALA A 470 -18.45 2.59 18.55
CA ALA A 470 -17.85 2.43 17.23
C ALA A 470 -18.17 3.61 16.30
N ARG A 471 -19.43 4.07 16.31
CA ARG A 471 -19.87 5.21 15.50
C ARG A 471 -19.16 6.49 15.91
N THR A 472 -19.08 6.78 17.21
CA THR A 472 -18.42 7.99 17.71
C THR A 472 -16.94 8.01 17.36
N ALA A 473 -16.25 6.87 17.43
CA ALA A 473 -14.85 6.79 17.06
C ALA A 473 -14.58 7.03 15.57
N ILE A 474 -15.42 6.47 14.68
CA ILE A 474 -15.30 6.73 13.24
C ILE A 474 -15.67 8.19 12.91
N ASP A 475 -16.72 8.73 13.53
CA ASP A 475 -17.13 10.12 13.32
C ASP A 475 -16.04 11.11 13.81
N ALA A 476 -15.24 10.73 14.81
CA ALA A 476 -14.11 11.55 15.30
C ALA A 476 -12.91 11.64 14.34
N ALA A 477 -12.83 10.72 13.36
CA ALA A 477 -11.79 10.71 12.33
C ALA A 477 -12.15 11.55 11.08
N GLU A 478 -13.36 12.12 11.02
CA GLU A 478 -13.74 13.05 9.95
C GLU A 478 -12.77 14.26 9.91
N GLY A 479 -12.40 14.67 8.70
CA GLY A 479 -11.46 15.77 8.42
C GLY A 479 -9.99 15.34 8.30
N MET A 480 -9.63 14.09 8.60
CA MET A 480 -8.23 13.62 8.53
C MET A 480 -7.72 13.43 7.10
N ARG A 481 -8.60 13.20 6.12
CA ARG A 481 -8.23 13.08 4.68
C ARG A 481 -7.03 12.13 4.47
N PHE A 482 -5.99 12.59 3.76
CA PHE A 482 -4.77 11.83 3.47
C PHE A 482 -3.79 11.73 4.65
N GLU A 483 -4.05 12.44 5.76
CA GLU A 483 -3.24 12.40 6.99
C GLU A 483 -3.71 11.33 7.99
N LEU A 484 -4.78 10.60 7.67
CA LEU A 484 -5.38 9.61 8.55
C LEU A 484 -4.42 8.46 8.91
N ASN A 485 -3.65 7.95 7.95
CA ASN A 485 -2.76 6.83 8.17
C ASN A 485 -1.61 7.24 9.10
N TYR A 486 -1.55 6.59 10.26
CA TYR A 486 -0.39 6.62 11.14
C TYR A 486 0.36 5.30 11.06
N GLN A 487 -0.33 4.17 11.13
CA GLN A 487 0.20 2.81 10.99
C GLN A 487 -0.72 1.98 10.08
N ALA A 488 -0.15 1.40 9.04
CA ALA A 488 -0.91 0.95 7.87
C ALA A 488 -1.99 -0.10 8.17
N ASN A 489 -1.71 -1.09 9.02
CA ASN A 489 -2.69 -2.11 9.38
C ASN A 489 -3.86 -1.57 10.21
N LEU A 490 -3.63 -0.58 11.08
CA LEU A 490 -4.70 0.07 11.83
C LEU A 490 -5.66 0.80 10.91
N THR A 491 -5.10 1.47 9.89
CA THR A 491 -5.87 2.10 8.82
C THR A 491 -6.70 1.08 8.05
N ALA A 492 -6.14 -0.09 7.72
CA ALA A 492 -6.87 -1.18 7.07
C ALA A 492 -8.03 -1.72 7.93
N TRP A 493 -7.81 -1.92 9.23
CA TRP A 493 -8.86 -2.33 10.18
C TRP A 493 -9.93 -1.24 10.36
N GLY A 494 -9.56 0.04 10.32
CA GLY A 494 -10.50 1.15 10.32
C GLY A 494 -11.41 1.16 9.08
N ALA A 495 -10.86 0.87 7.90
CA ALA A 495 -11.66 0.69 6.69
C ALA A 495 -12.65 -0.48 6.84
N ALA A 496 -12.20 -1.61 7.40
CA ALA A 496 -13.07 -2.77 7.66
C ALA A 496 -14.17 -2.45 8.68
N ALA A 497 -13.85 -1.68 9.74
CA ALA A 497 -14.85 -1.22 10.71
C ALA A 497 -15.93 -0.34 10.06
N CYS A 498 -15.53 0.57 9.19
CA CYS A 498 -16.45 1.44 8.43
C CYS A 498 -17.39 0.61 7.54
N MET A 499 -16.85 -0.35 6.78
CA MET A 499 -17.64 -1.24 5.92
C MET A 499 -18.66 -2.03 6.73
N ARG A 500 -18.24 -2.58 7.87
CA ARG A 500 -19.09 -3.35 8.76
C ARG A 500 -20.17 -2.48 9.43
N LEU A 501 -19.83 -1.26 9.85
CA LEU A 501 -20.81 -0.28 10.35
C LEU A 501 -21.87 0.03 9.31
N TRP A 502 -21.48 0.24 8.05
CA TRP A 502 -22.45 0.43 6.98
C TRP A 502 -23.38 -0.77 6.82
N ARG A 503 -22.85 -2.01 6.83
CA ARG A 503 -23.69 -3.21 6.75
C ARG A 503 -24.65 -3.40 7.93
N ILE A 504 -24.27 -2.94 9.12
CA ILE A 504 -25.14 -3.03 10.31
C ILE A 504 -26.19 -1.91 10.35
N THR A 505 -25.81 -0.70 9.91
CA THR A 505 -26.63 0.52 10.11
C THR A 505 -27.37 0.97 8.86
N ASP A 506 -26.97 0.53 7.67
CA ASP A 506 -27.41 1.02 6.35
C ASP A 506 -27.14 2.52 6.10
N HIS A 507 -26.24 3.13 6.89
CA HIS A 507 -25.87 4.54 6.72
C HIS A 507 -24.69 4.67 5.76
N GLU A 508 -24.94 5.09 4.52
CA GLU A 508 -23.93 5.21 3.44
C GLU A 508 -22.72 6.07 3.83
N LYS A 509 -22.86 7.00 4.78
CA LYS A 509 -21.73 7.79 5.28
C LYS A 509 -20.54 6.93 5.73
N TYR A 510 -20.79 5.74 6.30
CA TYR A 510 -19.73 4.84 6.75
C TYR A 510 -19.05 4.11 5.59
N LEU A 511 -19.78 3.76 4.53
CA LEU A 511 -19.17 3.29 3.28
C LEU A 511 -18.27 4.37 2.67
N ARG A 512 -18.78 5.61 2.60
CA ARG A 512 -18.00 6.73 2.06
C ARG A 512 -16.78 7.07 2.95
N GLN A 513 -16.90 6.93 4.28
CA GLN A 513 -15.77 7.10 5.20
C GLN A 513 -14.72 6.00 5.05
N SER A 514 -15.12 4.77 4.72
CA SER A 514 -14.14 3.70 4.47
C SER A 514 -13.20 4.04 3.31
N TYR A 515 -13.68 4.79 2.31
CA TYR A 515 -12.84 5.29 1.22
C TYR A 515 -11.79 6.30 1.68
N VAL A 516 -12.03 7.08 2.74
CA VAL A 516 -11.01 7.98 3.32
C VAL A 516 -9.86 7.18 3.92
N TYR A 517 -10.17 6.13 4.69
CA TYR A 517 -9.15 5.19 5.19
C TYR A 517 -8.35 4.57 4.04
N LEU A 518 -9.04 4.08 2.99
CA LEU A 518 -8.36 3.47 1.85
C LEU A 518 -7.54 4.46 1.02
N ALA A 519 -8.01 5.69 0.83
CA ALA A 519 -7.26 6.73 0.11
C ALA A 519 -5.96 7.07 0.86
N SER A 520 -6.02 7.20 2.18
CA SER A 520 -4.82 7.41 3.01
C SER A 520 -3.90 6.18 3.02
N PHE A 521 -4.45 4.96 3.03
CA PHE A 521 -3.66 3.72 2.89
C PHE A 521 -2.90 3.65 1.56
N PHE A 522 -3.59 3.85 0.43
CA PHE A 522 -2.99 3.79 -0.90
C PHE A 522 -2.05 4.96 -1.20
N HIS A 523 -2.22 6.09 -0.52
CA HIS A 523 -1.24 7.18 -0.55
C HIS A 523 0.08 6.79 0.17
N ASN A 524 0.00 5.96 1.21
CA ASN A 524 1.16 5.39 1.91
C ASN A 524 1.74 4.12 1.26
N THR A 525 1.31 3.79 0.04
CA THR A 525 1.73 2.58 -0.69
C THR A 525 2.80 2.88 -1.73
N VAL A 526 3.62 1.89 -2.04
CA VAL A 526 4.68 1.86 -3.05
C VAL A 526 4.15 1.19 -4.32
N MET A 527 3.40 1.92 -5.16
CA MET A 527 2.88 1.43 -6.44
C MET A 527 3.93 1.51 -7.55
N TRP A 528 5.11 0.96 -7.29
CA TRP A 528 6.18 0.76 -8.26
C TRP A 528 7.14 -0.33 -7.74
N GLU A 529 7.67 -1.14 -8.65
CA GLU A 529 8.70 -2.14 -8.39
C GLU A 529 10.10 -1.52 -8.53
N SER A 530 10.92 -1.61 -7.48
CA SER A 530 12.25 -1.03 -7.38
C SER A 530 13.32 -2.08 -7.62
N GLU A 531 14.27 -1.75 -8.50
CA GLU A 531 15.48 -2.54 -8.73
C GLU A 531 16.73 -1.83 -8.18
N ILE A 532 16.54 -0.86 -7.28
CA ILE A 532 17.64 -0.10 -6.67
C ILE A 532 18.33 -0.97 -5.63
N GLY A 533 19.67 -1.04 -5.65
CA GLY A 533 20.45 -1.74 -4.62
C GLY A 533 20.02 -3.19 -4.43
N HIS A 534 19.74 -3.59 -3.19
CA HIS A 534 19.24 -4.94 -2.88
C HIS A 534 17.76 -5.17 -3.22
N ALA A 535 16.98 -4.14 -3.59
CA ALA A 535 15.56 -4.30 -3.94
C ALA A 535 15.36 -5.16 -5.18
N ARG A 536 16.36 -5.25 -6.08
CA ARG A 536 16.37 -6.22 -7.19
C ARG A 536 16.24 -7.70 -6.80
N HIS A 537 16.35 -8.02 -5.51
CA HIS A 537 16.28 -9.39 -4.98
C HIS A 537 14.93 -9.71 -4.31
N TYR A 538 13.98 -8.77 -4.26
CA TYR A 538 12.69 -8.96 -3.65
C TYR A 538 11.61 -8.10 -4.28
N HIS A 539 10.35 -8.53 -4.15
CA HIS A 539 9.22 -7.74 -4.63
C HIS A 539 8.77 -6.69 -3.63
N ASN A 540 8.49 -5.47 -4.10
CA ASN A 540 8.02 -4.37 -3.26
C ASN A 540 6.74 -3.70 -3.78
N PHE A 541 6.30 -4.02 -5.00
CA PHE A 541 5.10 -3.44 -5.60
C PHE A 541 3.87 -3.59 -4.68
N LEU A 542 3.11 -2.50 -4.55
CA LEU A 542 2.00 -2.31 -3.61
C LEU A 542 2.34 -2.61 -2.14
N GLY A 543 3.61 -2.53 -1.75
CA GLY A 543 4.01 -2.55 -0.35
C GLY A 543 3.66 -1.24 0.35
N VAL A 544 3.21 -1.31 1.60
CA VAL A 544 2.85 -0.13 2.39
C VAL A 544 3.94 0.15 3.41
N THR A 545 4.30 1.41 3.62
CA THR A 545 5.25 1.78 4.68
C THR A 545 4.62 1.53 6.04
N ALA A 546 5.43 1.10 7.02
CA ALA A 546 4.92 0.68 8.33
C ALA A 546 4.15 1.80 9.03
N LEU A 547 4.76 2.98 9.05
CA LEU A 547 4.19 4.21 9.60
C LEU A 547 4.00 5.28 8.51
N HIS A 548 3.35 6.38 8.89
CA HIS A 548 3.12 7.56 8.07
C HIS A 548 4.36 8.00 7.26
N ASP A 549 5.52 8.02 7.91
CA ASP A 549 6.82 8.48 7.41
C ASP A 549 7.93 7.43 7.56
N ALA A 550 7.58 6.15 7.78
CA ALA A 550 8.56 5.10 7.94
C ALA A 550 9.39 4.91 6.65
N PRO A 551 10.72 4.69 6.76
CA PRO A 551 11.58 4.45 5.60
C PRO A 551 11.49 3.02 5.06
N TYR A 552 10.66 2.15 5.67
CA TYR A 552 10.56 0.73 5.36
C TYR A 552 9.12 0.25 5.32
N MET A 553 8.90 -0.82 4.55
CA MET A 553 7.70 -1.65 4.62
C MET A 553 7.92 -2.73 5.67
N ALA A 554 6.85 -3.07 6.39
CA ALA A 554 6.93 -4.04 7.47
C ALA A 554 6.08 -5.29 7.24
N MET A 555 6.59 -6.45 7.67
CA MET A 555 5.92 -7.73 7.52
C MET A 555 4.59 -7.76 8.27
N TYR A 556 4.57 -7.27 9.51
CA TYR A 556 3.37 -7.23 10.31
C TYR A 556 2.24 -6.43 9.65
N GLU A 557 2.53 -5.20 9.25
CA GLU A 557 1.59 -4.34 8.54
C GLU A 557 1.12 -4.98 7.23
N CYS A 558 1.99 -5.73 6.55
CA CYS A 558 1.66 -6.43 5.31
C CYS A 558 0.57 -7.50 5.51
N PHE A 559 0.79 -8.49 6.40
CA PHE A 559 -0.16 -9.61 6.53
C PHE A 559 -1.39 -9.26 7.36
N ASP A 560 -1.29 -8.30 8.30
CA ASP A 560 -2.45 -7.88 9.09
C ASP A 560 -3.40 -7.01 8.25
N SER A 561 -2.88 -6.14 7.38
CA SER A 561 -3.71 -5.44 6.38
C SER A 561 -4.38 -6.40 5.41
N PHE A 562 -3.68 -7.45 4.97
CA PHE A 562 -4.24 -8.51 4.14
C PHE A 562 -5.45 -9.19 4.83
N ALA A 563 -5.35 -9.49 6.13
CA ALA A 563 -6.45 -10.06 6.90
C ALA A 563 -7.62 -9.07 7.08
N ALA A 564 -7.35 -7.78 7.27
CA ALA A 564 -8.37 -6.74 7.34
C ALA A 564 -9.12 -6.60 6.00
N PHE A 565 -8.41 -6.64 4.86
CA PHE A 565 -9.01 -6.52 3.54
C PHE A 565 -9.81 -7.76 3.12
N GLU A 566 -9.47 -8.95 3.61
CA GLU A 566 -10.34 -10.12 3.49
C GLU A 566 -11.72 -9.84 4.09
N ARG A 567 -11.77 -9.26 5.30
CA ARG A 567 -13.02 -8.88 5.98
C ARG A 567 -13.75 -7.79 5.24
N TYR A 568 -13.03 -6.74 4.84
CA TYR A 568 -13.57 -5.66 4.05
C TYR A 568 -14.26 -6.18 2.77
N LEU A 569 -13.59 -7.01 1.98
CA LEU A 569 -14.12 -7.53 0.72
C LEU A 569 -15.33 -8.43 0.95
N LYS A 570 -15.31 -9.29 1.97
CA LYS A 570 -16.45 -10.14 2.36
C LYS A 570 -17.68 -9.32 2.77
N ASP A 571 -17.49 -8.28 3.57
CA ASP A 571 -18.57 -7.41 4.03
C ASP A 571 -19.04 -6.47 2.90
N SER A 572 -18.19 -6.16 1.92
CA SER A 572 -18.48 -5.16 0.90
C SER A 572 -19.54 -5.56 -0.12
N GLY A 573 -19.76 -6.85 -0.36
CA GLY A 573 -20.77 -7.33 -1.31
C GLY A 573 -20.64 -6.74 -2.74
N PRO A 574 -21.72 -6.74 -3.53
CA PRO A 574 -21.69 -6.24 -4.91
C PRO A 574 -21.52 -4.72 -5.01
N ASP A 575 -21.92 -3.98 -3.98
CA ASP A 575 -22.01 -2.51 -3.95
C ASP A 575 -20.65 -1.78 -3.90
N LEU A 576 -19.56 -2.52 -3.70
CA LEU A 576 -18.22 -1.93 -3.65
C LEU A 576 -17.85 -1.28 -4.98
N ASP A 577 -17.36 -0.04 -4.91
CA ASP A 577 -16.82 0.66 -6.08
C ASP A 577 -15.76 -0.20 -6.81
N PRO A 578 -15.88 -0.40 -8.14
CA PRO A 578 -14.99 -1.27 -8.90
C PRO A 578 -13.51 -0.92 -8.79
N ALA A 579 -13.17 0.38 -8.68
CA ALA A 579 -11.78 0.81 -8.53
C ALA A 579 -11.22 0.40 -7.18
N VAL A 580 -12.05 0.48 -6.13
CA VAL A 580 -11.68 0.05 -4.78
C VAL A 580 -11.50 -1.47 -4.74
N ARG A 581 -12.42 -2.24 -5.36
CA ARG A 581 -12.28 -3.69 -5.45
C ARG A 581 -10.97 -4.09 -6.14
N LEU A 582 -10.65 -3.44 -7.26
CA LEU A 582 -9.38 -3.65 -7.98
C LEU A 582 -8.16 -3.36 -7.09
N LEU A 583 -8.10 -2.20 -6.46
CA LEU A 583 -6.95 -1.80 -5.64
C LEU A 583 -6.72 -2.76 -4.47
N LEU A 584 -7.79 -3.16 -3.77
CA LEU A 584 -7.71 -4.10 -2.66
C LEU A 584 -7.31 -5.50 -3.10
N SER A 585 -7.88 -6.01 -4.20
CA SER A 585 -7.55 -7.34 -4.70
C SER A 585 -6.10 -7.42 -5.16
N GLU A 586 -5.61 -6.39 -5.88
CA GLU A 586 -4.22 -6.33 -6.32
C GLU A 586 -3.27 -6.18 -5.13
N TYR A 587 -3.58 -5.35 -4.13
CA TYR A 587 -2.78 -5.29 -2.91
C TYR A 587 -2.66 -6.68 -2.25
N CYS A 588 -3.77 -7.40 -2.11
CA CYS A 588 -3.77 -8.71 -1.46
C CYS A 588 -2.98 -9.75 -2.27
N ARG A 589 -3.15 -9.75 -3.60
CA ARG A 589 -2.40 -10.60 -4.52
C ARG A 589 -0.89 -10.36 -4.37
N HIS A 590 -0.44 -9.10 -4.42
CA HIS A 590 0.97 -8.76 -4.31
C HIS A 590 1.51 -8.94 -2.89
N ALA A 591 0.69 -8.82 -1.85
CA ALA A 591 1.09 -9.12 -0.48
C ALA A 591 1.51 -10.60 -0.31
N LEU A 592 0.81 -11.54 -0.95
CA LEU A 592 1.15 -12.97 -0.91
C LEU A 592 2.53 -13.27 -1.51
N ASP A 593 2.96 -12.45 -2.45
CA ASP A 593 4.21 -12.61 -3.18
C ASP A 593 5.36 -11.88 -2.46
N ARG A 594 5.23 -10.57 -2.25
CA ARG A 594 6.18 -9.73 -1.50
C ARG A 594 6.50 -10.30 -0.12
N ALA A 595 5.50 -10.79 0.61
CA ALA A 595 5.70 -11.28 1.97
C ALA A 595 6.68 -12.46 2.07
N TRP A 596 6.86 -13.22 0.98
CA TRP A 596 7.81 -14.33 0.95
C TRP A 596 9.26 -13.86 1.15
N PHE A 597 9.59 -12.68 0.65
CA PHE A 597 10.94 -12.12 0.68
C PHE A 597 11.32 -11.48 2.02
N TYR A 598 10.39 -11.34 2.97
CA TYR A 598 10.75 -11.01 4.34
C TYR A 598 11.44 -12.18 5.05
N TYR A 599 11.35 -13.42 4.53
CA TYR A 599 12.08 -14.54 5.14
C TYR A 599 13.55 -14.49 4.75
N PRO A 600 14.49 -14.48 5.71
CA PRO A 600 15.92 -14.31 5.40
C PRO A 600 16.49 -15.41 4.48
N ASP A 601 15.89 -16.61 4.47
CA ASP A 601 16.30 -17.71 3.59
C ASP A 601 15.89 -17.49 2.12
N ALA A 602 14.99 -16.55 1.84
CA ALA A 602 14.60 -16.13 0.49
C ALA A 602 15.47 -15.01 -0.09
N LEU A 603 16.36 -14.41 0.71
CA LEU A 603 17.23 -13.31 0.29
C LEU A 603 18.68 -13.77 0.15
N PRO A 604 19.50 -13.13 -0.72
CA PRO A 604 20.95 -13.27 -0.68
C PRO A 604 21.54 -12.95 0.70
N GLU A 605 22.73 -13.44 1.01
CA GLU A 605 23.35 -13.22 2.34
C GLU A 605 23.69 -11.74 2.56
N GLU A 606 24.24 -11.11 1.53
CA GLU A 606 24.60 -9.70 1.50
C GLU A 606 23.41 -8.74 1.60
N ALA A 607 22.20 -9.22 1.28
CA ALA A 607 20.98 -8.41 1.36
C ALA A 607 20.38 -8.37 2.77
N VAL A 608 20.91 -9.15 3.73
CA VAL A 608 20.45 -9.19 5.12
C VAL A 608 21.42 -8.42 6.01
N SER A 609 20.88 -7.55 6.87
CA SER A 609 21.70 -6.70 7.74
C SER A 609 22.45 -7.55 8.78
N PRO A 610 23.77 -7.37 8.95
CA PRO A 610 24.52 -8.02 10.03
C PRO A 610 24.27 -7.40 11.41
N GLU A 611 23.67 -6.20 11.45
CA GLU A 611 23.39 -5.44 12.66
C GLU A 611 21.91 -5.05 12.74
N GLN A 612 21.33 -5.22 13.93
CA GLN A 612 19.94 -4.90 14.22
C GLN A 612 19.87 -3.72 15.21
N ARG A 613 18.70 -3.07 15.29
CA ARG A 613 18.42 -2.07 16.32
C ARG A 613 18.77 -2.61 17.71
N GLU A 614 19.27 -1.72 18.56
CA GLU A 614 19.67 -2.07 19.92
C GLU A 614 18.52 -2.79 20.64
N LYS A 615 18.82 -3.95 21.24
CA LYS A 615 17.88 -4.84 21.96
C LYS A 615 16.97 -5.74 21.12
N ASN A 616 16.98 -5.63 19.78
CA ASN A 616 16.15 -6.47 18.90
C ASN A 616 16.83 -7.79 18.47
N GLY A 617 17.87 -8.22 19.17
CA GLY A 617 18.49 -9.53 18.98
C GLY A 617 19.37 -9.61 17.74
N HIS A 618 19.18 -10.67 16.93
CA HIS A 618 19.93 -10.92 15.71
C HIS A 618 19.07 -11.64 14.66
N VAL A 619 19.46 -11.59 13.39
CA VAL A 619 18.84 -12.42 12.35
C VAL A 619 19.48 -13.81 12.31
N ASP A 620 18.67 -14.87 12.46
CA ASP A 620 19.05 -16.26 12.24
C ASP A 620 18.35 -16.80 10.98
N ARG A 621 19.10 -16.89 9.87
CA ARG A 621 18.61 -17.34 8.57
C ARG A 621 18.11 -18.79 8.54
N LYS A 622 18.39 -19.58 9.58
CA LYS A 622 17.91 -20.98 9.68
C LYS A 622 16.53 -21.08 10.33
N LEU A 623 16.07 -20.01 10.98
CA LEU A 623 14.73 -19.95 11.55
C LEU A 623 13.76 -19.43 10.50
N SER A 624 12.63 -20.10 10.35
CA SER A 624 11.53 -19.71 9.47
C SER A 624 10.68 -18.60 10.10
N PHE A 625 11.33 -17.49 10.43
CA PHE A 625 10.72 -16.24 10.88
C PHE A 625 11.15 -15.10 9.96
N PRO A 626 10.21 -14.20 9.59
CA PRO A 626 10.54 -13.07 8.74
C PRO A 626 11.40 -12.04 9.48
N VAL A 627 12.13 -11.21 8.73
CA VAL A 627 12.55 -9.89 9.23
C VAL A 627 11.36 -8.96 9.30
N GLU A 628 11.45 -7.95 10.17
CA GLU A 628 10.41 -6.92 10.24
C GLU A 628 10.39 -6.09 8.96
N ASP A 629 11.55 -5.70 8.41
CA ASP A 629 11.69 -4.59 7.47
C ASP A 629 12.30 -4.94 6.10
N LEU A 630 11.69 -4.39 5.04
CA LEU A 630 12.21 -4.30 3.65
C LEU A 630 12.21 -2.83 3.17
N TYR A 631 13.14 -2.47 2.28
CA TYR A 631 13.40 -1.08 1.90
C TYR A 631 13.29 -0.82 0.41
N VAL A 632 12.49 0.17 0.01
CA VAL A 632 12.31 0.47 -1.42
C VAL A 632 13.61 0.92 -2.10
N ASP A 633 14.53 1.54 -1.37
CA ASP A 633 15.82 1.99 -1.90
C ASP A 633 16.94 0.95 -1.84
N GLY A 634 16.62 -0.30 -1.53
CA GLY A 634 17.56 -1.41 -1.60
C GLY A 634 18.59 -1.46 -0.48
N GLN A 635 18.30 -0.85 0.68
CA GLN A 635 19.07 -1.12 1.88
C GLN A 635 18.96 -2.59 2.30
N GLN A 636 19.89 -3.04 3.15
CA GLN A 636 19.84 -4.39 3.71
C GLN A 636 18.58 -4.55 4.57
N ALA A 637 17.94 -5.72 4.45
CA ALA A 637 16.73 -6.09 5.17
C ALA A 637 17.03 -6.55 6.61
N GLY A 638 16.07 -6.39 7.52
CA GLY A 638 16.22 -6.82 8.91
C GLY A 638 17.09 -5.92 9.76
N GLN A 639 17.16 -4.62 9.47
CA GLN A 639 17.81 -3.64 10.35
C GLN A 639 17.01 -3.46 11.64
N VAL A 640 15.68 -3.67 11.61
CA VAL A 640 14.87 -3.60 12.83
C VAL A 640 15.02 -4.88 13.64
N GLY A 641 14.89 -6.05 13.02
CA GLY A 641 15.05 -7.34 13.69
C GLY A 641 14.40 -8.49 12.93
N GLN A 642 14.66 -9.72 13.39
CA GLN A 642 13.91 -10.89 12.95
C GLN A 642 12.65 -11.04 13.80
N GLU A 643 11.50 -10.73 13.19
CA GLU A 643 10.18 -10.55 13.79
C GLU A 643 9.49 -11.91 14.04
N ILE A 644 9.53 -12.41 15.27
CA ILE A 644 8.90 -13.72 15.58
C ILE A 644 7.38 -13.62 15.48
N TYR A 645 6.78 -12.48 15.86
CA TYR A 645 5.33 -12.30 15.68
C TYR A 645 4.94 -12.20 14.21
N GLY A 646 5.86 -11.82 13.33
CA GLY A 646 5.74 -11.91 11.88
C GLY A 646 5.54 -13.33 11.36
N ALA A 647 5.88 -14.37 12.14
CA ALA A 647 5.56 -15.75 11.81
C ALA A 647 4.05 -16.00 11.62
N GLY A 648 3.20 -15.12 12.15
CA GLY A 648 1.76 -15.08 11.88
C GLY A 648 1.42 -15.08 10.39
N ALA A 649 2.23 -14.41 9.57
CA ALA A 649 2.04 -14.29 8.13
C ALA A 649 1.86 -15.66 7.44
N ALA A 650 2.75 -16.62 7.72
CA ALA A 650 2.69 -17.93 7.07
C ALA A 650 1.36 -18.66 7.38
N PHE A 651 0.90 -18.60 8.62
CA PHE A 651 -0.37 -19.18 9.03
C PHE A 651 -1.55 -18.48 8.37
N VAL A 652 -1.52 -17.14 8.32
CA VAL A 652 -2.57 -16.30 7.72
C VAL A 652 -2.71 -16.58 6.23
N PHE A 653 -1.61 -16.56 5.46
CA PHE A 653 -1.64 -16.81 4.03
C PHE A 653 -2.01 -18.26 3.70
N ALA A 654 -1.47 -19.23 4.44
CA ALA A 654 -1.84 -20.64 4.26
C ALA A 654 -3.34 -20.87 4.49
N SER A 655 -3.89 -20.34 5.60
CA SER A 655 -5.29 -20.58 5.98
C SER A 655 -6.32 -19.88 5.10
N ARG A 656 -5.94 -18.80 4.40
CA ARG A 656 -6.85 -17.96 3.61
C ARG A 656 -6.79 -18.20 2.10
N CYS A 657 -5.63 -18.56 1.57
CA CYS A 657 -5.43 -18.70 0.12
C CYS A 657 -5.38 -20.16 -0.35
N PHE A 658 -5.22 -21.09 0.59
CA PHE A 658 -5.29 -22.51 0.29
C PHE A 658 -6.62 -23.08 0.79
N HIS A 659 -7.23 -23.95 0.00
CA HIS A 659 -8.53 -24.51 0.29
C HIS A 659 -8.50 -26.03 0.14
N SER A 660 -8.81 -26.71 1.23
CA SER A 660 -9.00 -28.16 1.23
C SER A 660 -10.39 -28.48 0.69
N VAL A 661 -10.46 -29.34 -0.33
CA VAL A 661 -11.73 -29.81 -0.88
C VAL A 661 -12.02 -31.19 -0.28
N ARG A 662 -13.12 -31.30 0.47
CA ARG A 662 -13.46 -32.52 1.21
C ARG A 662 -13.55 -33.71 0.25
N ASP A 663 -12.91 -34.82 0.62
CA ASP A 663 -12.85 -36.08 -0.15
C ASP A 663 -12.11 -35.98 -1.50
N ALA A 664 -11.39 -34.87 -1.76
CA ALA A 664 -10.59 -34.68 -2.97
C ALA A 664 -9.10 -35.02 -2.74
N PRO A 665 -8.39 -35.60 -3.73
CA PRO A 665 -6.97 -35.93 -3.62
C PRO A 665 -6.04 -34.72 -3.87
N PHE A 666 -6.56 -33.50 -3.77
CA PHE A 666 -5.83 -32.27 -4.08
C PHE A 666 -6.26 -31.12 -3.18
N ARG A 667 -5.39 -30.11 -3.10
CA ARG A 667 -5.61 -28.81 -2.47
C ARG A 667 -5.72 -27.76 -3.57
N MET A 668 -6.57 -26.77 -3.36
CA MET A 668 -6.65 -25.61 -4.23
C MET A 668 -5.87 -24.45 -3.63
N PHE A 669 -5.14 -23.70 -4.44
CA PHE A 669 -4.59 -22.38 -4.09
C PHE A 669 -5.17 -21.35 -5.04
N CYS A 670 -5.56 -20.18 -4.50
CA CYS A 670 -5.89 -19.01 -5.29
C CYS A 670 -5.21 -17.77 -4.70
N ASP A 671 -4.65 -16.91 -5.55
CA ASP A 671 -4.07 -15.63 -5.16
C ASP A 671 -5.14 -14.52 -4.93
N HIS A 672 -6.41 -14.88 -5.05
CA HIS A 672 -7.58 -14.05 -4.74
C HIS A 672 -8.48 -14.75 -3.72
N PHE A 673 -9.15 -13.95 -2.88
CA PHE A 673 -10.09 -14.50 -1.91
C PHE A 673 -11.32 -15.11 -2.59
N LEU A 674 -11.72 -16.27 -2.09
CA LEU A 674 -13.03 -16.87 -2.37
C LEU A 674 -14.09 -16.16 -1.51
N LEU A 675 -14.92 -15.34 -2.14
CA LEU A 675 -15.99 -14.61 -1.46
C LEU A 675 -17.19 -15.50 -1.14
N ALA A 676 -17.44 -16.50 -1.99
CA ALA A 676 -18.45 -17.52 -1.78
C ALA A 676 -18.00 -18.84 -2.41
N SER A 677 -18.44 -19.97 -1.86
CA SER A 677 -18.24 -21.28 -2.47
C SER A 677 -19.41 -22.22 -2.17
N GLU A 678 -19.67 -23.12 -3.11
CA GLU A 678 -20.71 -24.14 -3.05
C GLU A 678 -20.20 -25.45 -3.66
N ARG A 679 -20.82 -26.58 -3.28
CA ARG A 679 -20.45 -27.92 -3.76
C ARG A 679 -21.61 -28.52 -4.56
N PRO A 680 -21.70 -28.27 -5.89
CA PRO A 680 -22.82 -28.75 -6.71
C PRO A 680 -22.90 -30.29 -6.80
N SER A 681 -21.77 -30.99 -6.66
CA SER A 681 -21.72 -32.44 -6.60
C SER A 681 -20.51 -32.91 -5.79
N GLU A 682 -20.40 -34.22 -5.54
CA GLU A 682 -19.23 -34.79 -4.86
C GLU A 682 -17.91 -34.47 -5.57
N ARG A 683 -17.94 -34.25 -6.89
CA ARG A 683 -16.76 -33.97 -7.72
C ARG A 683 -16.81 -32.61 -8.43
N ALA A 684 -17.52 -31.65 -7.86
CA ALA A 684 -17.53 -30.29 -8.37
C ALA A 684 -17.50 -29.26 -7.22
N LEU A 685 -16.76 -28.18 -7.41
CA LEU A 685 -16.70 -27.01 -6.55
C LEU A 685 -16.97 -25.77 -7.42
N SER A 686 -17.91 -24.93 -7.01
CA SER A 686 -18.19 -23.63 -7.63
C SER A 686 -17.84 -22.55 -6.62
N PHE A 687 -17.11 -21.51 -7.04
CA PHE A 687 -16.68 -20.42 -6.15
C PHE A 687 -16.64 -19.07 -6.86
N GLN A 688 -16.90 -18.01 -6.11
CA GLN A 688 -16.87 -16.62 -6.58
C GLN A 688 -15.58 -15.95 -6.13
N LEU A 689 -14.85 -15.37 -7.09
CA LEU A 689 -13.67 -14.56 -6.81
C LEU A 689 -14.05 -13.07 -6.65
N GLY A 690 -13.28 -12.36 -5.84
CA GLY A 690 -13.51 -10.96 -5.46
C GLY A 690 -12.58 -9.95 -6.13
N GLY A 691 -11.96 -10.30 -7.26
CA GLY A 691 -11.00 -9.46 -7.97
C GLY A 691 -11.63 -8.32 -8.77
N GLY A 692 -10.76 -7.45 -9.29
CA GLY A 692 -11.15 -6.38 -10.21
C GLY A 692 -11.47 -6.88 -11.62
N GLU A 693 -12.43 -6.25 -12.27
CA GLU A 693 -12.82 -6.55 -13.66
C GLU A 693 -11.61 -6.48 -14.61
N GLY A 694 -11.50 -7.45 -15.51
CA GLY A 694 -10.43 -7.53 -16.50
C GLY A 694 -9.07 -8.00 -15.96
N ARG A 695 -9.00 -8.41 -14.68
CA ARG A 695 -7.81 -9.05 -14.10
C ARG A 695 -7.93 -10.57 -14.12
N GLU A 696 -6.77 -11.24 -14.10
CA GLU A 696 -6.68 -12.69 -13.96
C GLU A 696 -6.18 -13.06 -12.56
N ALA A 697 -6.73 -14.13 -12.00
CA ALA A 697 -6.26 -14.80 -10.80
C ALA A 697 -5.45 -16.05 -11.16
N SER A 698 -4.42 -16.35 -10.36
CA SER A 698 -3.73 -17.64 -10.37
C SER A 698 -4.55 -18.67 -9.59
N LEU A 699 -4.85 -19.80 -10.22
CA LEU A 699 -5.49 -20.95 -9.60
C LEU A 699 -4.59 -22.18 -9.75
N SER A 700 -4.12 -22.72 -8.63
CA SER A 700 -3.30 -23.94 -8.61
C SER A 700 -4.04 -25.10 -7.96
N LEU A 701 -3.95 -26.28 -8.57
CA LEU A 701 -4.45 -27.55 -8.04
C LEU A 701 -3.24 -28.42 -7.67
N ILE A 702 -3.07 -28.68 -6.39
CA ILE A 702 -1.85 -29.22 -5.78
C ILE A 702 -2.14 -30.61 -5.24
N ARG A 703 -1.30 -31.60 -5.56
CA ARG A 703 -1.47 -32.99 -5.13
C ARG A 703 -1.37 -33.10 -3.61
N ILE A 704 -2.30 -33.83 -3.00
CA ILE A 704 -2.19 -34.21 -1.57
C ILE A 704 -1.85 -35.70 -1.48
N GLY A 705 -0.80 -36.01 -0.71
CA GLY A 705 -0.39 -37.39 -0.45
C GLY A 705 0.09 -38.10 -1.71
N ARG A 706 -0.24 -39.40 -1.83
CA ARG A 706 0.29 -40.27 -2.90
C ARG A 706 -0.64 -40.44 -4.09
N ALA A 707 -1.93 -40.13 -3.94
CA ALA A 707 -2.91 -40.25 -5.02
C ALA A 707 -2.53 -39.31 -6.18
N LYS A 708 -2.66 -39.76 -7.43
CA LYS A 708 -2.41 -38.91 -8.60
C LYS A 708 -3.48 -37.83 -8.69
N LEU A 709 -3.12 -36.67 -9.24
CA LEU A 709 -4.09 -35.65 -9.60
C LEU A 709 -5.10 -36.22 -10.62
N PRO A 710 -6.41 -36.01 -10.42
CA PRO A 710 -7.45 -36.41 -11.36
C PRO A 710 -7.43 -35.50 -12.60
N SER A 711 -8.28 -35.82 -13.58
CA SER A 711 -8.52 -34.94 -14.73
C SER A 711 -9.45 -33.81 -14.33
N PHE A 712 -9.07 -32.56 -14.62
CA PHE A 712 -9.86 -31.39 -14.24
C PHE A 712 -10.58 -30.74 -15.42
N THR A 713 -11.77 -30.21 -15.15
CA THR A 713 -12.47 -29.26 -16.01
C THR A 713 -12.70 -27.99 -15.22
N VAL A 714 -12.16 -26.87 -15.71
CA VAL A 714 -12.33 -25.53 -15.13
C VAL A 714 -13.14 -24.70 -16.11
N THR A 715 -14.26 -24.12 -15.66
CA THR A 715 -15.15 -23.30 -16.49
C THR A 715 -15.51 -21.99 -15.83
N THR A 716 -15.71 -20.94 -16.63
CA THR A 716 -16.30 -19.66 -16.19
C THR A 716 -17.80 -19.77 -15.98
N ALA A 717 -18.41 -18.70 -15.45
CA ALA A 717 -19.86 -18.57 -15.33
C ALA A 717 -20.61 -18.74 -16.65
N ASP A 718 -20.00 -18.30 -17.76
CA ASP A 718 -20.57 -18.39 -19.12
C ASP A 718 -20.41 -19.79 -19.74
N GLY A 719 -19.75 -20.71 -19.05
CA GLY A 719 -19.50 -22.08 -19.50
C GLY A 719 -18.23 -22.24 -20.33
N ASP A 720 -17.42 -21.18 -20.49
CA ASP A 720 -16.17 -21.25 -21.23
C ASP A 720 -15.13 -22.09 -20.49
N ARG A 721 -14.54 -23.06 -21.19
CA ARG A 721 -13.53 -23.95 -20.62
C ARG A 721 -12.15 -23.31 -20.63
N ILE A 722 -11.54 -23.24 -19.46
CA ILE A 722 -10.19 -22.69 -19.26
C ILE A 722 -9.15 -23.82 -19.39
N ARG A 723 -8.11 -23.57 -20.18
CA ARG A 723 -6.98 -24.50 -20.36
C ARG A 723 -5.91 -24.26 -19.30
N PRO A 724 -5.23 -25.31 -18.82
CA PRO A 724 -4.10 -25.15 -17.91
C PRO A 724 -2.96 -24.42 -18.61
N ARG A 725 -2.30 -23.50 -17.89
CA ARG A 725 -1.08 -22.81 -18.34
C ARG A 725 0.17 -23.66 -18.09
N HIS A 726 0.18 -24.38 -16.97
CA HIS A 726 1.27 -25.26 -16.59
C HIS A 726 0.71 -26.55 -15.97
N SER A 727 1.40 -27.68 -16.16
CA SER A 727 0.98 -28.97 -15.63
C SER A 727 2.19 -29.85 -15.32
N THR A 728 2.30 -30.26 -14.06
CA THR A 728 3.25 -31.26 -13.57
C THR A 728 2.48 -32.42 -12.93
N ALA A 729 3.19 -33.43 -12.42
CA ALA A 729 2.57 -34.51 -11.65
C ALA A 729 1.99 -34.05 -10.30
N ASP A 730 2.50 -32.93 -9.77
CA ASP A 730 2.21 -32.45 -8.42
C ASP A 730 1.38 -31.16 -8.39
N ARG A 731 1.33 -30.41 -9.50
CA ARG A 731 0.65 -29.12 -9.60
C ARG A 731 0.13 -28.86 -11.01
N ILE A 732 -1.11 -28.38 -11.12
CA ILE A 732 -1.70 -27.87 -12.36
C ILE A 732 -2.13 -26.42 -12.13
N GLU A 733 -1.78 -25.52 -13.03
CA GLU A 733 -2.02 -24.09 -12.91
C GLU A 733 -2.94 -23.57 -14.01
N TYR A 734 -3.82 -22.66 -13.63
CA TYR A 734 -4.75 -21.96 -14.48
C TYR A 734 -4.63 -20.45 -14.25
N ARG A 735 -4.92 -19.68 -15.30
CA ARG A 735 -5.28 -18.27 -15.18
C ARG A 735 -6.78 -18.16 -15.40
N VAL A 736 -7.50 -17.63 -14.42
CA VAL A 736 -8.97 -17.53 -14.43
C VAL A 736 -9.38 -16.06 -14.26
N PRO A 737 -10.52 -15.60 -14.79
CA PRO A 737 -10.98 -14.24 -14.53
C PRO A 737 -11.17 -13.99 -13.03
N ALA A 738 -10.61 -12.89 -12.52
CA ALA A 738 -10.53 -12.62 -11.09
C ALA A 738 -11.85 -12.15 -10.47
N ASP A 739 -12.81 -11.70 -11.28
CA ASP A 739 -14.13 -11.17 -10.89
C ASP A 739 -15.29 -12.15 -11.17
N SER A 740 -14.97 -13.38 -11.61
CA SER A 740 -15.98 -14.33 -12.09
C SER A 740 -16.28 -15.46 -11.10
N ARG A 741 -17.38 -16.16 -11.37
CA ARG A 741 -17.68 -17.46 -10.77
C ARG A 741 -16.96 -18.55 -11.56
N ILE A 742 -16.19 -19.36 -10.86
CA ILE A 742 -15.42 -20.46 -11.44
C ILE A 742 -16.00 -21.80 -10.96
N THR A 743 -16.20 -22.72 -11.88
CA THR A 743 -16.56 -24.11 -11.57
C THR A 743 -15.39 -25.03 -11.88
N LEU A 744 -14.97 -25.80 -10.88
CA LEU A 744 -13.94 -26.83 -10.94
C LEU A 744 -14.59 -28.21 -10.79
N ALA A 745 -14.42 -29.11 -11.75
CA ALA A 745 -14.89 -30.50 -11.69
C ALA A 745 -13.74 -31.51 -11.89
N TRP A 746 -13.79 -32.67 -11.23
CA TRP A 746 -12.72 -33.69 -11.25
C TRP A 746 -13.14 -35.17 -11.26
#